data_AF-A0A2V5NVQ3-F1
#
_entry.id   AF-A0A2V5NVQ3-F1
#
_cell.length_a   1.000
_cell.length_b   1.000
_cell.length_c   1.000
_cell.angle_alpha   90.00
_cell.angle_beta   90.00
_cell.angle_gamma   90.00
#
_symmetry.space_group_name_H-M   'P 1'
#
loop_
_entity.id
_entity.type
_entity.pdbx_description
1 polymer ?
#
loop_
_entity_poly.entity_id
_entity_poly.type
_entity_poly.pdbx_seq_one_letter_code
_entity_poly.pdbx_strand_id
1 'polypeptide(L)'
;MRIFGDFYYVDAKTHDELAPTATGPFELPGRLALFVPPNHPFPGGVPPFGGPTPAEVGMSPTAFNPFNPFEQIISGGTNARIFDFGDRLVDNENMAERFTVGVKGDKLFNGTWGYDGAFMYSQIEQISRFQGINIPHFERILNAADPLFDPTSSEFIGQTIPYNSMADTQHVTFPSNLPLIDFARLHTRDLFTSKLATLDLNIYTTDLFDLPAGGVGLAFGGVFSRESYRIDLDDQNRLGENADTATFAPVKAGRKSWGIYAETLIPIFSPKWRIPGFHSLEFSAGVRYDEWLNNDTNAAVPKVGVRWQPFDESLTLRSTWGEGFLEPSMVQLYGPNRFLLAPAHFVGFAPVAQFGPQGSPTNPLQDVADPETTVEQVPNKNIRPEHDRSWTGGIVYTPKWIPPKYGQLTLTVDFWDVERSGVAMFFSPSAIINGYNAGIFPGVVIPAPVTATQPAVVFDPAGNYSGVLSPYQNGGRTRTNGVDLGLQYQVETGVGTFSLLSRWGYLNEMVVNFPGSRPRQAAGTSSSEWFIGSFFGDVTSPQGWLKWKGDTLLDWTWHNWDLNWTVHFVDGFWEQLFAKQFDGKWKRHWVDATWFTDAQLSYSLIFTPPVEAAPVPGYSKGGKEMVGKEKEAPPTPYAMPCWKNILNNTTLTVGVTDIFGEDPPHSFGFEFGNALGYPGSFYDNLGRFWYVRMIKKF
;
A
#
# COMPACT_ATOMS: atom_id res chain seq x y z
N MET A 1 -39.66 0.18 3.75
CA MET A 1 -38.54 1.09 4.05
C MET A 1 -37.79 0.55 5.27
N ARG A 2 -36.47 0.38 5.16
CA ARG A 2 -35.57 0.02 6.24
C ARG A 2 -34.51 1.10 6.35
N ILE A 3 -34.25 1.55 7.57
CA ILE A 3 -33.13 2.45 7.88
C ILE A 3 -32.02 1.59 8.44
N PHE A 4 -30.78 1.88 8.07
CA PHE A 4 -29.60 1.21 8.59
C PHE A 4 -28.51 2.23 8.88
N GLY A 5 -27.55 1.82 9.70
CA GLY A 5 -26.34 2.58 9.92
C GLY A 5 -25.27 1.73 10.59
N ASP A 6 -24.04 2.15 10.40
CA ASP A 6 -22.84 1.56 10.98
C ASP A 6 -21.92 2.65 11.50
N PHE A 7 -21.16 2.30 12.53
CA PHE A 7 -20.13 3.14 13.11
C PHE A 7 -18.88 2.28 13.32
N TYR A 8 -17.74 2.84 12.97
CA TYR A 8 -16.43 2.23 13.12
C TYR A 8 -15.47 3.25 13.72
N TYR A 9 -14.71 2.81 14.71
CA TYR A 9 -13.65 3.57 15.34
C TYR A 9 -12.47 2.67 15.62
N VAL A 10 -11.28 3.11 15.23
CA VAL A 10 -10.01 2.49 15.59
C VAL A 10 -9.03 3.55 16.04
N ASP A 11 -8.31 3.24 17.10
CA ASP A 11 -7.10 3.93 17.56
C ASP A 11 -5.98 2.89 17.56
N ALA A 12 -5.03 3.06 16.64
CA ALA A 12 -3.89 2.16 16.47
C ALA A 12 -2.59 2.93 16.70
N LYS A 13 -1.72 2.36 17.55
CA LYS A 13 -0.46 2.97 17.93
C LYS A 13 0.69 2.06 17.51
N THR A 14 1.67 2.62 16.83
CA THR A 14 2.91 1.92 16.47
C THR A 14 4.12 2.70 16.99
N HIS A 15 5.17 1.96 17.33
CA HIS A 15 6.45 2.49 17.74
C HIS A 15 7.51 1.84 16.84
N ASP A 16 8.21 2.67 16.07
CA ASP A 16 9.23 2.23 15.14
C ASP A 16 10.59 2.81 15.58
N GLU A 17 11.60 1.95 15.64
CA GLU A 17 12.98 2.32 15.94
C GLU A 17 13.81 2.18 14.67
N LEU A 18 14.41 3.29 14.23
CA LEU A 18 15.30 3.33 13.08
C LEU A 18 16.73 3.57 13.55
N ALA A 19 17.71 2.98 12.85
CA ALA A 19 19.13 3.21 13.12
C ALA A 19 19.47 4.71 13.26
N PRO A 20 20.50 5.09 14.03
CA PRO A 20 20.77 6.48 14.41
C PRO A 20 20.91 7.42 13.22
N THR A 21 20.72 8.73 13.44
CA THR A 21 20.82 9.76 12.39
C THR A 21 22.10 9.61 11.58
N ALA A 22 21.96 9.46 10.26
CA ALA A 22 23.08 9.48 9.34
C ALA A 22 23.52 10.93 9.16
N THR A 23 24.83 11.14 9.10
CA THR A 23 25.39 12.44 8.75
C THR A 23 25.14 12.78 7.28
N GLY A 24 25.12 11.76 6.40
CA GLY A 24 24.91 11.92 4.95
C GLY A 24 25.79 13.01 4.32
N PRO A 25 25.38 13.58 3.19
CA PRO A 25 25.87 14.90 2.81
C PRO A 25 25.44 15.87 3.92
N PHE A 26 26.40 16.50 4.60
CA PHE A 26 26.13 17.60 5.53
C PHE A 26 25.41 18.78 4.85
N GLU A 27 25.43 18.84 3.52
CA GLU A 27 24.68 19.77 2.71
C GLU A 27 23.66 19.00 1.87
N LEU A 28 22.39 18.98 2.33
CA LEU A 28 21.28 18.38 1.61
C LEU A 28 20.26 19.44 1.19
N PRO A 29 19.75 19.41 -0.06
CA PRO A 29 18.66 20.27 -0.48
C PRO A 29 17.47 20.17 0.47
N GLY A 30 16.97 21.32 0.92
CA GLY A 30 15.83 21.39 1.82
C GLY A 30 16.15 21.12 3.29
N ARG A 31 17.41 21.14 3.73
CA ARG A 31 17.83 21.12 5.14
C ARG A 31 18.85 22.23 5.42
N LEU A 32 19.01 22.59 6.70
CA LEU A 32 20.15 23.41 7.12
C LEU A 32 21.45 22.61 6.98
N ALA A 33 22.54 23.29 6.61
CA ALA A 33 23.84 22.66 6.51
C ALA A 33 24.37 22.26 7.89
N LEU A 34 25.00 21.09 7.96
CA LEU A 34 25.76 20.63 9.12
C LEU A 34 27.25 20.93 8.93
N PHE A 35 27.97 21.18 10.02
CA PHE A 35 29.43 21.31 9.98
C PHE A 35 30.08 20.98 11.32
N VAL A 36 31.33 20.51 11.30
CA VAL A 36 32.15 20.45 12.52
C VAL A 36 33.20 21.56 12.44
N PRO A 37 33.19 22.53 13.38
CA PRO A 37 34.19 23.59 13.42
C PRO A 37 35.63 23.05 13.51
N PRO A 38 36.64 23.75 12.97
CA PRO A 38 38.05 23.36 13.09
C PRO A 38 38.50 23.39 14.55
N ASN A 39 39.65 22.78 14.87
CA ASN A 39 40.23 22.88 16.22
C ASN A 39 40.56 24.31 16.68
N HIS A 40 40.70 25.26 15.77
CA HIS A 40 40.91 26.67 16.08
C HIS A 40 40.35 27.58 14.98
N PRO A 41 39.97 28.83 15.29
CA PRO A 41 39.51 29.78 14.28
C PRO A 41 40.58 30.07 13.23
N PHE A 42 40.20 30.09 11.95
CA PHE A 42 41.15 30.36 10.88
C PHE A 42 41.61 31.82 10.87
N PRO A 43 42.93 32.09 10.79
CA PRO A 43 43.44 33.44 10.55
C PRO A 43 42.85 34.03 9.26
N GLY A 44 42.06 35.09 9.38
CA GLY A 44 41.40 35.73 8.23
C GLY A 44 40.24 34.92 7.61
N GLY A 45 39.76 33.85 8.25
CA GLY A 45 38.62 33.05 7.79
C GLY A 45 38.93 32.09 6.63
N VAL A 46 40.20 31.83 6.32
CA VAL A 46 40.60 30.97 5.20
C VAL A 46 41.23 29.67 5.71
N PRO A 47 40.70 28.49 5.34
CA PRO A 47 41.27 27.20 5.73
C PRO A 47 42.69 27.01 5.17
N PRO A 48 43.68 26.57 5.98
CA PRO A 48 45.06 26.42 5.54
C PRO A 48 45.29 25.27 4.54
N PHE A 49 44.43 24.24 4.55
CA PHE A 49 44.58 23.03 3.74
C PHE A 49 43.43 22.80 2.75
N GLY A 50 42.74 23.87 2.34
CA GLY A 50 41.53 23.78 1.51
C GLY A 50 40.30 23.29 2.30
N GLY A 51 39.16 23.23 1.62
CA GLY A 51 37.84 23.02 2.24
C GLY A 51 37.02 24.31 2.28
N PRO A 52 35.75 24.24 2.76
CA PRO A 52 34.89 25.41 2.80
C PRO A 52 35.38 26.42 3.85
N THR A 53 35.14 27.70 3.58
CA THR A 53 35.29 28.82 4.50
C THR A 53 34.12 28.88 5.49
N PRO A 54 34.27 29.55 6.65
CA PRO A 54 33.14 29.75 7.58
C PRO A 54 31.92 30.38 6.91
N ALA A 55 32.13 31.31 5.96
CA ALA A 55 31.05 31.97 5.25
C ALA A 55 30.29 31.04 4.29
N GLU A 56 30.96 30.07 3.68
CA GLU A 56 30.35 29.12 2.75
C GLU A 56 29.38 28.16 3.45
N VAL A 57 29.73 27.70 4.67
CA VAL A 57 28.86 26.79 5.46
C VAL A 57 27.95 27.53 6.46
N GLY A 58 28.03 28.86 6.54
CA GLY A 58 27.25 29.65 7.51
C GLY A 58 27.75 29.57 8.96
N MET A 59 29.00 29.17 9.18
CA MET A 59 29.65 29.09 10.48
C MET A 59 30.18 30.45 10.95
N SER A 60 30.14 30.71 12.26
CA SER A 60 30.80 31.90 12.84
C SER A 60 32.32 31.87 12.59
N PRO A 61 32.96 33.00 12.22
CA PRO A 61 34.42 33.06 12.03
C PRO A 61 35.24 32.74 13.28
N THR A 62 34.64 32.82 14.46
CA THR A 62 35.30 32.50 15.75
C THR A 62 34.98 31.09 16.25
N ALA A 63 34.19 30.31 15.51
CA ALA A 63 33.81 28.98 15.95
C ALA A 63 35.00 28.02 15.90
N PHE A 64 35.09 27.15 16.91
CA PHE A 64 36.08 26.09 16.98
C PHE A 64 35.55 24.91 17.78
N ASN A 65 36.08 23.71 17.51
CA ASN A 65 35.83 22.50 18.28
C ASN A 65 37.18 21.82 18.56
N PRO A 66 37.67 21.81 19.81
CA PRO A 66 39.00 21.26 20.14
C PRO A 66 39.14 19.76 19.86
N PHE A 67 38.03 19.05 19.64
CA PHE A 67 38.04 17.62 19.34
C PHE A 67 38.19 17.31 17.85
N ASN A 68 37.95 18.28 16.95
CA ASN A 68 38.22 18.08 15.52
C ASN A 68 39.74 18.00 15.29
N PRO A 69 40.33 16.84 14.90
CA PRO A 69 41.78 16.72 14.77
C PRO A 69 42.32 17.42 13.52
N PHE A 70 41.44 17.94 12.65
CA PHE A 70 41.80 18.56 11.38
C PHE A 70 41.77 20.09 11.50
N GLU A 71 42.70 20.76 10.82
CA GLU A 71 42.70 22.22 10.63
C GLU A 71 41.76 22.61 9.48
N GLN A 72 40.58 22.00 9.45
CA GLN A 72 39.57 22.11 8.39
C GLN A 72 38.17 22.09 9.01
N ILE A 73 37.22 22.77 8.36
CA ILE A 73 35.80 22.57 8.63
C ILE A 73 35.41 21.23 8.00
N ILE A 74 34.82 20.33 8.79
CA ILE A 74 34.24 19.11 8.24
C ILE A 74 32.85 19.47 7.76
N SER A 75 32.68 19.52 6.44
CA SER A 75 31.38 19.67 5.78
C SER A 75 31.35 18.97 4.42
N GLY A 76 30.19 18.89 3.79
CA GLY A 76 29.94 18.08 2.59
C GLY A 76 29.67 16.59 2.88
N GLY A 77 30.10 15.69 1.99
CA GLY A 77 29.76 14.25 2.03
C GLY A 77 30.41 13.48 3.20
N THR A 78 29.63 13.11 4.22
CA THR A 78 30.10 12.25 5.32
C THR A 78 29.16 11.06 5.52
N ASN A 79 29.65 9.83 5.36
CA ASN A 79 28.80 8.63 5.48
C ASN A 79 28.83 8.00 6.88
N ALA A 80 28.87 8.82 7.92
CA ALA A 80 28.90 8.39 9.32
C ALA A 80 27.49 8.37 9.94
N ARG A 81 27.39 7.85 11.18
CA ARG A 81 26.17 7.83 11.99
C ARG A 81 26.46 8.47 13.34
N ILE A 82 25.54 9.31 13.82
CA ILE A 82 25.69 10.00 15.11
C ILE A 82 25.10 9.10 16.21
N PHE A 83 25.83 8.04 16.58
CA PHE A 83 25.35 7.00 17.51
C PHE A 83 24.99 7.53 18.91
N ASP A 84 25.59 8.63 19.34
CA ASP A 84 25.39 9.24 20.65
C ASP A 84 23.94 9.66 20.95
N PHE A 85 23.15 10.01 19.92
CA PHE A 85 21.74 10.39 20.10
C PHE A 85 20.80 9.18 20.25
N GLY A 86 21.33 7.97 20.01
CA GLY A 86 20.57 6.73 19.94
C GLY A 86 19.81 6.58 18.62
N ASP A 87 18.94 5.56 18.61
CA ASP A 87 18.04 5.31 17.50
C ASP A 87 17.00 6.44 17.37
N ARG A 88 16.54 6.64 16.13
CA ARG A 88 15.47 7.58 15.82
C ARG A 88 14.17 6.90 16.13
N LEU A 89 13.35 7.56 16.94
CA LEU A 89 12.09 7.00 17.41
C LEU A 89 10.94 7.64 16.66
N VAL A 90 10.03 6.81 16.14
CA VAL A 90 8.83 7.26 15.44
C VAL A 90 7.62 6.62 16.10
N ASP A 91 6.78 7.45 16.74
CA ASP A 91 5.50 7.03 17.27
C ASP A 91 4.38 7.50 16.34
N ASN A 92 3.63 6.56 15.77
CA ASN A 92 2.46 6.87 14.96
C ASN A 92 1.18 6.48 15.70
N GLU A 93 0.25 7.43 15.82
CA GLU A 93 -1.09 7.24 16.36
C GLU A 93 -2.10 7.49 15.24
N ASN A 94 -2.78 6.43 14.80
CA ASN A 94 -3.74 6.44 13.72
C ASN A 94 -5.16 6.30 14.26
N MET A 95 -5.93 7.37 14.18
CA MET A 95 -7.33 7.43 14.57
C MET A 95 -8.20 7.41 13.32
N ALA A 96 -8.94 6.32 13.12
CA ALA A 96 -9.86 6.16 12.00
C ALA A 96 -11.31 6.11 12.51
N GLU A 97 -12.14 7.02 12.01
CA GLU A 97 -13.57 7.04 12.27
C GLU A 97 -14.34 6.93 10.96
N ARG A 98 -15.44 6.18 10.99
CA ARG A 98 -16.38 6.08 9.88
C ARG A 98 -17.79 5.91 10.42
N PHE A 99 -18.73 6.63 9.84
CA PHE A 99 -20.14 6.38 10.05
C PHE A 99 -20.89 6.38 8.72
N THR A 100 -21.88 5.52 8.63
CA THR A 100 -22.79 5.44 7.49
C THR A 100 -24.22 5.48 8.03
N VAL A 101 -25.09 6.22 7.36
CA VAL A 101 -26.53 6.17 7.58
C VAL A 101 -27.22 6.07 6.23
N GLY A 102 -28.15 5.14 6.11
CA GLY A 102 -28.79 4.86 4.84
C GLY A 102 -30.23 4.40 4.97
N VAL A 103 -30.91 4.43 3.84
CA VAL A 103 -32.29 4.03 3.68
C VAL A 103 -32.39 3.14 2.46
N LYS A 104 -33.10 2.02 2.62
CA LYS A 104 -33.40 1.12 1.52
C LYS A 104 -34.83 0.62 1.51
N GLY A 105 -35.29 0.24 0.34
CA GLY A 105 -36.62 -0.32 0.12
C GLY A 105 -36.75 -0.96 -1.26
N ASP A 106 -37.92 -1.53 -1.51
CA ASP A 106 -38.21 -2.44 -2.63
C ASP A 106 -39.53 -2.13 -3.34
N LYS A 107 -40.18 -1.00 -3.01
CA LYS A 107 -41.52 -0.64 -3.49
C LYS A 107 -41.65 0.81 -3.97
N LEU A 108 -40.65 1.32 -4.68
CA LEU A 108 -40.76 2.61 -5.37
C LEU A 108 -41.66 2.49 -6.62
N PHE A 109 -42.15 3.64 -7.09
CA PHE A 109 -42.99 3.78 -8.29
C PHE A 109 -44.22 2.87 -8.28
N ASN A 110 -44.33 1.97 -9.26
CA ASN A 110 -45.39 0.96 -9.38
C ASN A 110 -45.25 -0.21 -8.40
N GLY A 111 -44.28 -0.15 -7.47
CA GLY A 111 -44.02 -1.19 -6.48
C GLY A 111 -43.05 -2.28 -6.93
N THR A 112 -42.45 -2.18 -8.14
CA THR A 112 -41.46 -3.14 -8.64
C THR A 112 -40.01 -2.67 -8.51
N TRP A 113 -39.81 -1.42 -8.06
CA TRP A 113 -38.48 -0.81 -7.99
C TRP A 113 -37.92 -0.81 -6.57
N GLY A 114 -36.67 -1.25 -6.45
CA GLY A 114 -35.86 -1.08 -5.27
C GLY A 114 -35.04 0.21 -5.29
N TYR A 115 -34.63 0.61 -4.10
CA TYR A 115 -33.66 1.68 -3.90
C TYR A 115 -32.81 1.44 -2.66
N ASP A 116 -31.61 1.99 -2.71
CA ASP A 116 -30.71 2.15 -1.58
C ASP A 116 -30.01 3.50 -1.74
N GLY A 117 -29.98 4.30 -0.68
CA GLY A 117 -29.19 5.52 -0.65
C GLY A 117 -28.58 5.70 0.72
N ALA A 118 -27.33 6.14 0.75
CA ALA A 118 -26.56 6.29 1.96
C ALA A 118 -25.75 7.60 1.97
N PHE A 119 -25.58 8.14 3.17
CA PHE A 119 -24.55 9.12 3.48
C PHE A 119 -23.47 8.43 4.30
N MET A 120 -22.21 8.58 3.88
CA MET A 120 -21.06 8.08 4.61
C MET A 120 -20.08 9.21 4.86
N TYR A 121 -19.53 9.26 6.06
CA TYR A 121 -18.41 10.10 6.40
C TYR A 121 -17.31 9.24 7.00
N SER A 122 -16.08 9.48 6.56
CA SER A 122 -14.88 8.87 7.10
C SER A 122 -13.82 9.93 7.32
N GLN A 123 -13.09 9.80 8.42
CA GLN A 123 -11.90 10.59 8.70
C GLN A 123 -10.81 9.67 9.22
N ILE A 124 -9.60 9.92 8.77
CA ILE A 124 -8.38 9.36 9.33
C ILE A 124 -7.51 10.53 9.76
N GLU A 125 -7.12 10.52 11.03
CA GLU A 125 -6.12 11.43 11.59
C GLU A 125 -4.92 10.60 12.03
N GLN A 126 -3.74 10.94 11.52
CA GLN A 126 -2.47 10.37 11.94
C GLN A 126 -1.67 11.45 12.66
N ILE A 127 -1.26 11.16 13.88
CA ILE A 127 -0.30 11.95 14.64
C ILE A 127 1.03 11.20 14.56
N SER A 128 2.01 11.78 13.87
CA SER A 128 3.38 11.27 13.84
C SER A 128 4.23 12.08 14.80
N ARG A 129 4.88 11.40 15.75
CA ARG A 129 5.84 12.01 16.66
C ARG A 129 7.20 11.44 16.34
N PHE A 130 8.17 12.32 16.14
CA PHE A 130 9.52 11.93 15.78
C PHE A 130 10.52 12.46 16.81
N GLN A 131 11.49 11.62 17.17
CA GLN A 131 12.63 12.00 17.99
C GLN A 131 13.92 11.86 17.17
N GLY A 132 14.69 12.95 17.09
CA GLY A 132 15.98 12.97 16.39
C GLY A 132 16.85 14.14 16.83
N ILE A 133 17.53 14.79 15.89
CA ILE A 133 18.51 15.86 16.15
C ILE A 133 18.00 17.20 15.60
N ASN A 134 18.05 18.25 16.43
CA ASN A 134 17.78 19.63 16.02
C ASN A 134 19.08 20.25 15.51
N ILE A 135 19.17 20.53 14.20
CA ILE A 135 20.37 21.04 13.54
C ILE A 135 20.87 22.35 14.19
N PRO A 136 20.04 23.41 14.38
CA PRO A 136 20.51 24.64 15.03
C PRO A 136 21.13 24.40 16.41
N HIS A 137 20.53 23.57 17.25
CA HIS A 137 21.10 23.26 18.57
C HIS A 137 22.34 22.38 18.48
N PHE A 138 22.38 21.45 17.52
CA PHE A 138 23.53 20.59 17.29
C PHE A 138 24.78 21.39 16.88
N GLU A 139 24.62 22.39 16.00
CA GLU A 139 25.73 23.28 15.61
C GLU A 139 26.24 24.13 16.78
N ARG A 140 25.36 24.53 17.69
CA ARG A 140 25.75 25.25 18.90
C ARG A 140 26.59 24.40 19.86
N ILE A 141 26.21 23.14 20.08
CA ILE A 141 27.00 22.25 20.97
C ILE A 141 28.36 21.88 20.39
N LEU A 142 28.52 21.95 19.06
CA LEU A 142 29.79 21.74 18.38
C LEU A 142 30.74 22.95 18.47
N ASN A 143 30.22 24.15 18.71
CA ASN A 143 31.01 25.38 18.76
C ASN A 143 31.42 25.74 20.20
N ALA A 144 32.69 25.51 20.54
CA ALA A 144 33.26 25.84 21.85
C ALA A 144 33.24 27.34 22.19
N ALA A 145 33.13 28.22 21.18
CA ALA A 145 32.99 29.66 21.36
C ALA A 145 31.54 30.11 21.53
N ASP A 146 30.57 29.19 21.50
CA ASP A 146 29.15 29.52 21.69
C ASP A 146 28.91 30.00 23.14
N PRO A 147 28.04 31.01 23.36
CA PRO A 147 27.64 31.45 24.70
C PRO A 147 27.08 30.33 25.59
N LEU A 148 26.71 29.18 25.02
CA LEU A 148 26.33 27.96 25.72
C LEU A 148 27.39 27.48 26.73
N PHE A 149 28.67 27.72 26.44
CA PHE A 149 29.81 27.23 27.22
C PHE A 149 30.45 28.29 28.13
N ASP A 150 29.93 29.52 28.16
CA ASP A 150 30.43 30.62 28.98
C ASP A 150 29.64 30.74 30.29
N PRO A 151 30.23 30.48 31.47
CA PRO A 151 29.55 30.60 32.77
C PRO A 151 28.98 32.00 33.09
N THR A 152 29.39 33.03 32.35
CA THR A 152 28.89 34.41 32.50
C THR A 152 27.71 34.74 31.58
N SER A 153 27.42 33.86 30.61
CA SER A 153 26.32 33.99 29.66
C SER A 153 24.98 33.62 30.30
N SER A 154 23.91 34.30 29.87
CA SER A 154 22.54 33.90 30.21
C SER A 154 22.10 32.58 29.56
N GLU A 155 22.87 32.09 28.59
CA GLU A 155 22.60 30.85 27.84
C GLU A 155 23.39 29.64 28.36
N PHE A 156 24.15 29.81 29.45
CA PHE A 156 24.98 28.76 30.01
C PHE A 156 24.16 27.55 30.49
N ILE A 157 24.45 26.37 29.95
CA ILE A 157 23.75 25.11 30.31
C ILE A 157 24.48 24.27 31.37
N GLY A 158 25.51 24.81 32.01
CA GLY A 158 26.29 24.07 33.01
C GLY A 158 27.42 23.20 32.43
N GLN A 159 27.77 23.39 31.15
CA GLN A 159 28.86 22.70 30.47
C GLN A 159 29.88 23.72 29.97
N THR A 160 31.17 23.41 30.09
CA THR A 160 32.27 24.23 29.50
C THR A 160 33.03 23.45 28.44
N ILE A 161 32.64 22.19 28.20
CA ILE A 161 33.26 21.30 27.23
C ILE A 161 32.25 21.09 26.09
N PRO A 162 32.61 21.39 24.83
CA PRO A 162 31.74 21.18 23.69
C PRO A 162 31.54 19.70 23.38
N TYR A 163 30.59 19.42 22.50
CA TYR A 163 30.29 18.06 22.07
C TYR A 163 31.50 17.48 21.32
N ASN A 164 31.95 16.31 21.78
CA ASN A 164 33.03 15.58 21.13
C ASN A 164 32.45 14.67 20.04
N SER A 165 32.52 15.10 18.78
CA SER A 165 32.05 14.35 17.61
C SER A 165 33.04 13.30 17.08
N MET A 166 34.23 13.20 17.67
CA MET A 166 35.35 12.36 17.17
C MET A 166 35.61 11.13 18.04
N ALA A 167 34.79 10.92 19.06
CA ALA A 167 34.94 9.76 19.92
C ALA A 167 34.27 8.52 19.28
N ASP A 168 34.88 7.34 19.47
CA ASP A 168 34.26 6.08 19.04
C ASP A 168 33.11 5.73 20.00
N THR A 169 31.91 6.11 19.60
CA THR A 169 30.69 6.02 20.41
C THR A 169 29.78 4.86 19.99
N GLN A 170 30.26 3.92 19.18
CA GLN A 170 29.43 2.77 18.75
C GLN A 170 28.86 1.95 19.92
N HIS A 171 29.35 2.12 21.15
CA HIS A 171 28.92 1.33 22.30
C HIS A 171 28.70 2.10 23.62
N VAL A 172 29.26 3.30 23.83
CA VAL A 172 29.10 4.07 25.08
C VAL A 172 29.15 5.57 24.80
N THR A 173 28.05 6.28 25.09
CA THR A 173 28.01 7.75 25.08
C THR A 173 28.89 8.31 26.20
N PHE A 174 29.74 9.28 25.89
CA PHE A 174 30.57 9.94 26.90
C PHE A 174 29.70 10.72 27.88
N PRO A 175 29.87 10.58 29.22
CA PRO A 175 29.02 11.25 30.19
C PRO A 175 28.96 12.78 30.04
N SER A 176 30.02 13.42 29.53
CA SER A 176 30.06 14.85 29.23
C SER A 176 29.17 15.26 28.06
N ASN A 177 28.87 14.35 27.13
CA ASN A 177 28.00 14.62 25.98
C ASN A 177 26.50 14.56 26.35
N LEU A 178 26.11 13.86 27.43
CA LEU A 178 24.69 13.63 27.76
C LEU A 178 23.86 14.93 27.85
N PRO A 179 24.27 15.97 28.60
CA PRO A 179 23.49 17.21 28.66
C PRO A 179 23.45 17.98 27.33
N LEU A 180 24.47 17.81 26.48
CA LEU A 180 24.54 18.43 25.16
C LEU A 180 23.60 17.72 24.18
N ILE A 181 23.56 16.40 24.25
CA ILE A 181 22.63 15.55 23.49
C ILE A 181 21.19 15.91 23.86
N ASP A 182 20.86 16.03 25.14
CA ASP A 182 19.53 16.42 25.59
C ASP A 182 19.13 17.83 25.12
N PHE A 183 20.09 18.77 25.08
CA PHE A 183 19.86 20.12 24.55
C PHE A 183 19.57 20.12 23.04
N ALA A 184 20.27 19.28 22.28
CA ALA A 184 20.11 19.17 20.83
C ALA A 184 19.07 18.13 20.39
N ARG A 185 18.40 17.46 21.34
CA ARG A 185 17.36 16.46 21.03
C ARG A 185 16.13 17.15 20.48
N LEU A 186 15.69 16.68 19.32
CA LEU A 186 14.49 17.16 18.66
C LEU A 186 13.30 16.26 19.01
N HIS A 187 12.15 16.89 19.27
CA HIS A 187 10.85 16.24 19.31
C HIS A 187 9.90 17.02 18.41
N THR A 188 9.40 16.38 17.35
CA THR A 188 8.42 16.99 16.44
C THR A 188 7.11 16.24 16.47
N ARG A 189 6.02 16.96 16.17
CA ARG A 189 4.69 16.39 16.06
C ARG A 189 3.99 16.89 14.80
N ASP A 190 3.90 16.02 13.81
CA ASP A 190 3.18 16.26 12.56
C ASP A 190 1.76 15.67 12.62
N LEU A 191 0.82 16.36 11.97
CA LEU A 191 -0.59 15.98 11.88
C LEU A 191 -1.00 15.79 10.42
N PHE A 192 -1.46 14.59 10.09
CA PHE A 192 -1.98 14.24 8.78
C PHE A 192 -3.47 13.95 8.91
N THR A 193 -4.31 14.63 8.13
CA THR A 193 -5.76 14.45 8.16
C THR A 193 -6.29 14.17 6.77
N SER A 194 -6.98 13.05 6.61
CA SER A 194 -7.75 12.70 5.42
C SER A 194 -9.23 12.59 5.78
N LYS A 195 -10.11 13.21 4.98
CA LYS A 195 -11.56 13.16 5.17
C LYS A 195 -12.24 12.80 3.86
N LEU A 196 -13.27 11.98 3.94
CA LEU A 196 -14.15 11.61 2.83
C LEU A 196 -15.60 11.70 3.29
N ALA A 197 -16.43 12.38 2.52
CA ALA A 197 -17.88 12.32 2.65
C ALA A 197 -18.49 11.90 1.32
N THR A 198 -19.39 10.92 1.32
CA THR A 198 -20.13 10.48 0.15
C THR A 198 -21.63 10.54 0.38
N LEU A 199 -22.36 10.85 -0.68
CA LEU A 199 -23.81 10.68 -0.77
C LEU A 199 -24.09 9.88 -2.03
N ASP A 200 -24.66 8.69 -1.89
CA ASP A 200 -25.00 7.81 -3.00
C ASP A 200 -26.49 7.47 -3.02
N LEU A 201 -27.00 7.23 -4.23
CA LEU A 201 -28.36 6.79 -4.48
C LEU A 201 -28.37 5.81 -5.65
N ASN A 202 -28.97 4.65 -5.41
CA ASN A 202 -29.11 3.57 -6.37
C ASN A 202 -30.59 3.21 -6.47
N ILE A 203 -31.11 3.10 -7.69
CA ILE A 203 -32.50 2.75 -8.01
C ILE A 203 -32.47 1.62 -9.03
N TYR A 204 -33.25 0.56 -8.81
CA TYR A 204 -33.20 -0.62 -9.67
C TYR A 204 -34.54 -1.34 -9.78
N THR A 205 -34.71 -2.09 -10.87
CA THR A 205 -35.78 -3.05 -11.10
C THR A 205 -35.22 -4.27 -11.83
N THR A 206 -35.80 -5.44 -11.59
CA THR A 206 -35.53 -6.67 -12.38
C THR A 206 -36.57 -6.87 -13.49
N ASP A 207 -37.57 -6.00 -13.56
CA ASP A 207 -38.73 -6.12 -14.44
C ASP A 207 -39.13 -4.73 -14.96
N LEU A 208 -38.25 -4.15 -15.79
CA LEU A 208 -38.51 -2.89 -16.49
C LEU A 208 -39.60 -3.08 -17.56
N PHE A 209 -39.46 -4.16 -18.33
CA PHE A 209 -40.46 -4.70 -19.25
C PHE A 209 -40.15 -6.18 -19.51
N ASP A 210 -41.18 -6.92 -19.89
CA ASP A 210 -41.07 -8.35 -20.18
C ASP A 210 -40.54 -8.61 -21.60
N LEU A 211 -39.52 -9.47 -21.69
CA LEU A 211 -39.22 -10.24 -22.90
C LEU A 211 -39.75 -11.66 -22.73
N PRO A 212 -40.01 -12.42 -23.81
CA PRO A 212 -40.52 -13.78 -23.65
C PRO A 212 -39.49 -14.73 -22.97
N ALA A 213 -38.23 -14.32 -22.85
CA ALA A 213 -37.22 -15.02 -22.06
C ALA A 213 -37.26 -14.66 -20.56
N GLY A 214 -37.69 -13.44 -20.19
CA GLY A 214 -37.77 -12.95 -18.81
C GLY A 214 -37.84 -11.41 -18.75
N GLY A 215 -38.01 -10.86 -17.55
CA GLY A 215 -37.98 -9.41 -17.33
C GLY A 215 -36.60 -8.81 -17.60
N VAL A 216 -36.56 -7.63 -18.22
CA VAL A 216 -35.34 -6.85 -18.41
C VAL A 216 -35.02 -6.08 -17.13
N GLY A 217 -33.83 -6.28 -16.59
CA GLY A 217 -33.34 -5.53 -15.44
C GLY A 217 -32.77 -4.18 -15.84
N LEU A 218 -32.95 -3.16 -14.99
CA LEU A 218 -32.30 -1.86 -15.10
C LEU A 218 -31.96 -1.36 -13.70
N ALA A 219 -30.71 -0.92 -13.52
CA ALA A 219 -30.24 -0.20 -12.35
C ALA A 219 -29.60 1.11 -12.81
N PHE A 220 -29.80 2.18 -12.05
CA PHE A 220 -29.09 3.43 -12.26
C PHE A 220 -28.90 4.13 -10.92
N GLY A 221 -27.89 4.98 -10.86
CA GLY A 221 -27.57 5.67 -9.63
C GLY A 221 -26.54 6.75 -9.83
N GLY A 222 -26.19 7.39 -8.73
CA GLY A 222 -25.15 8.40 -8.71
C GLY A 222 -24.52 8.52 -7.33
N VAL A 223 -23.32 9.09 -7.33
CA VAL A 223 -22.55 9.38 -6.14
C VAL A 223 -22.03 10.80 -6.21
N PHE A 224 -22.10 11.51 -5.10
CA PHE A 224 -21.34 12.73 -4.86
C PHE A 224 -20.30 12.45 -3.79
N SER A 225 -19.07 12.91 -4.00
CA SER A 225 -18.00 12.76 -3.03
C SER A 225 -17.31 14.09 -2.74
N ARG A 226 -16.85 14.25 -1.51
CA ARG A 226 -15.97 15.33 -1.09
C ARG A 226 -14.83 14.76 -0.26
N GLU A 227 -13.63 15.00 -0.74
CA GLU A 227 -12.37 14.62 -0.13
C GLU A 227 -11.62 15.85 0.37
N SER A 228 -10.90 15.70 1.48
CA SER A 228 -9.97 16.68 2.02
C SER A 228 -8.69 15.98 2.42
N TYR A 229 -7.55 16.58 2.08
CA TYR A 229 -6.21 16.10 2.44
C TYR A 229 -5.42 17.27 3.04
N ARG A 230 -4.98 17.10 4.28
CA ARG A 230 -4.25 18.13 5.03
C ARG A 230 -3.02 17.54 5.70
N ILE A 231 -1.91 18.25 5.57
CA ILE A 231 -0.67 17.99 6.30
C ILE A 231 -0.32 19.27 7.04
N ASP A 232 -0.38 19.23 8.37
CA ASP A 232 0.12 20.28 9.25
C ASP A 232 1.39 19.77 9.91
N LEU A 233 2.49 20.48 9.69
CA LEU A 233 3.81 20.07 10.14
C LEU A 233 4.21 20.87 11.38
N ASP A 234 5.05 20.25 12.21
CA ASP A 234 5.79 20.92 13.26
C ASP A 234 6.70 22.03 12.67
N ASP A 235 6.93 23.11 13.41
CA ASP A 235 7.69 24.26 12.91
C ASP A 235 9.14 23.88 12.61
N GLN A 236 9.76 23.02 13.42
CA GLN A 236 11.14 22.57 13.20
C GLN A 236 11.27 21.74 11.92
N ASN A 237 10.27 20.91 11.59
CA ASN A 237 10.22 20.18 10.31
C ASN A 237 9.98 21.16 9.13
N ARG A 238 9.11 22.15 9.31
CA ARG A 238 8.81 23.18 8.29
C ARG A 238 10.00 24.09 7.99
N LEU A 239 10.83 24.38 9.00
CA LEU A 239 12.01 25.25 8.90
C LEU A 239 13.28 24.49 8.48
N GLY A 240 13.24 23.15 8.41
CA GLY A 240 14.38 22.33 7.99
C GLY A 240 15.42 22.13 9.09
N GLU A 241 14.99 22.25 10.34
CA GLU A 241 15.82 22.12 11.53
C GLU A 241 15.97 20.66 11.98
N ASN A 242 15.26 19.73 11.34
CA ASN A 242 15.36 18.30 11.62
C ASN A 242 16.47 17.66 10.77
N ALA A 243 17.45 17.04 11.42
CA ALA A 243 18.56 16.37 10.75
C ALA A 243 18.15 15.19 9.87
N ASP A 244 17.00 14.58 10.12
CA ASP A 244 16.55 13.33 9.48
C ASP A 244 15.50 13.53 8.39
N THR A 245 14.79 14.65 8.41
CA THR A 245 13.70 14.94 7.48
C THR A 245 13.97 16.21 6.71
N ALA A 246 13.81 16.18 5.38
CA ALA A 246 13.87 17.40 4.58
C ALA A 246 12.65 18.28 4.85
N THR A 247 12.75 19.58 4.54
CA THR A 247 11.63 20.53 4.64
C THR A 247 10.42 20.03 3.86
N PHE A 248 9.27 20.01 4.53
CA PHE A 248 7.99 19.78 3.89
C PHE A 248 7.17 21.07 3.92
N ALA A 249 6.47 21.36 2.82
CA ALA A 249 5.48 22.41 2.81
C ALA A 249 4.15 21.87 3.37
N PRO A 250 3.45 22.63 4.23
CA PRO A 250 2.10 22.27 4.64
C PRO A 250 1.19 22.10 3.42
N VAL A 251 0.39 21.03 3.42
CA VAL A 251 -0.53 20.74 2.31
C VAL A 251 -1.96 21.00 2.74
N LYS A 252 -2.70 21.72 1.90
CA LYS A 252 -4.15 21.90 2.02
C LYS A 252 -4.78 21.68 0.65
N ALA A 253 -5.33 20.50 0.45
CA ALA A 253 -5.93 20.12 -0.82
C ALA A 253 -7.30 19.48 -0.60
N GLY A 254 -8.17 19.56 -1.60
CA GLY A 254 -9.48 18.93 -1.56
C GLY A 254 -9.99 18.62 -2.96
N ARG A 255 -10.88 17.63 -3.03
CA ARG A 255 -11.50 17.18 -4.26
C ARG A 255 -13.00 17.07 -4.05
N LYS A 256 -13.76 17.54 -5.03
CA LYS A 256 -15.18 17.28 -5.15
C LYS A 256 -15.38 16.52 -6.45
N SER A 257 -16.12 15.42 -6.38
CA SER A 257 -16.47 14.67 -7.57
C SER A 257 -17.92 14.24 -7.53
N TRP A 258 -18.44 13.96 -8.70
CA TRP A 258 -19.73 13.32 -8.84
C TRP A 258 -19.68 12.33 -9.99
N GLY A 259 -20.50 11.30 -9.89
CA GLY A 259 -20.62 10.30 -10.93
C GLY A 259 -22.02 9.77 -11.04
N ILE A 260 -22.36 9.28 -12.22
CA ILE A 260 -23.64 8.65 -12.55
C ILE A 260 -23.38 7.37 -13.31
N TYR A 261 -24.27 6.40 -13.17
CA TYR A 261 -24.17 5.14 -13.88
C TYR A 261 -25.55 4.57 -14.23
N ALA A 262 -25.57 3.71 -15.23
CA ALA A 262 -26.72 2.87 -15.57
C ALA A 262 -26.25 1.50 -16.05
N GLU A 263 -26.95 0.44 -15.66
CA GLU A 263 -26.67 -0.94 -16.03
C GLU A 263 -27.97 -1.69 -16.32
N THR A 264 -27.95 -2.58 -17.31
CA THR A 264 -29.10 -3.39 -17.71
C THR A 264 -28.71 -4.85 -17.89
N LEU A 265 -29.67 -5.74 -17.63
CA LEU A 265 -29.58 -7.17 -17.88
C LEU A 265 -30.73 -7.59 -18.79
N ILE A 266 -30.41 -8.19 -19.92
CA ILE A 266 -31.33 -8.50 -21.01
C ILE A 266 -31.33 -10.01 -21.24
N PRO A 267 -32.37 -10.74 -20.79
CA PRO A 267 -32.52 -12.16 -21.10
C PRO A 267 -33.02 -12.34 -22.55
N ILE A 268 -32.28 -13.08 -23.37
CA ILE A 268 -32.62 -13.36 -24.78
C ILE A 268 -33.24 -14.75 -24.94
N PHE A 269 -32.67 -15.75 -24.28
CA PHE A 269 -33.20 -17.11 -24.25
C PHE A 269 -33.35 -17.58 -22.81
N SER A 270 -34.37 -18.39 -22.57
CA SER A 270 -34.61 -19.00 -21.27
C SER A 270 -35.07 -20.46 -21.40
N PRO A 271 -34.99 -21.23 -20.29
CA PRO A 271 -35.30 -22.66 -20.32
C PRO A 271 -36.73 -22.98 -20.80
N LYS A 272 -37.63 -21.99 -20.72
CA LYS A 272 -39.02 -22.10 -21.16
C LYS A 272 -39.16 -22.42 -22.66
N TRP A 273 -38.20 -22.00 -23.49
CA TRP A 273 -38.29 -22.10 -24.95
C TRP A 273 -37.86 -23.47 -25.48
N ARG A 274 -37.09 -24.23 -24.70
CA ARG A 274 -36.55 -25.56 -25.06
C ARG A 274 -35.83 -25.59 -26.42
N ILE A 275 -35.14 -24.50 -26.77
CA ILE A 275 -34.33 -24.42 -27.99
C ILE A 275 -32.99 -25.11 -27.74
N PRO A 276 -32.62 -26.15 -28.52
CA PRO A 276 -31.32 -26.79 -28.40
C PRO A 276 -30.17 -25.80 -28.59
N GLY A 277 -29.17 -25.83 -27.70
CA GLY A 277 -28.03 -24.91 -27.73
C GLY A 277 -28.28 -23.53 -27.10
N PHE A 278 -29.52 -23.23 -26.68
CA PHE A 278 -29.90 -21.94 -26.10
C PHE A 278 -30.79 -22.13 -24.86
N HIS A 279 -30.31 -22.90 -23.88
CA HIS A 279 -31.02 -23.08 -22.61
C HIS A 279 -31.16 -21.77 -21.83
N SER A 280 -30.09 -20.97 -21.73
CA SER A 280 -30.16 -19.58 -21.24
C SER A 280 -29.10 -18.74 -21.96
N LEU A 281 -29.48 -17.53 -22.39
CA LEU A 281 -28.57 -16.55 -22.96
C LEU A 281 -28.98 -15.17 -22.47
N GLU A 282 -28.06 -14.50 -21.79
CA GLU A 282 -28.25 -13.20 -21.16
C GLU A 282 -27.12 -12.26 -21.56
N PHE A 283 -27.47 -11.01 -21.85
CA PHE A 283 -26.51 -9.93 -22.03
C PHE A 283 -26.62 -8.93 -20.89
N SER A 284 -25.50 -8.36 -20.49
CA SER A 284 -25.44 -7.21 -19.59
C SER A 284 -24.75 -6.05 -20.29
N ALA A 285 -25.22 -4.83 -20.07
CA ALA A 285 -24.55 -3.63 -20.53
C ALA A 285 -24.59 -2.56 -19.43
N GLY A 286 -23.55 -1.74 -19.36
CA GLY A 286 -23.42 -0.69 -18.37
C GLY A 286 -22.58 0.47 -18.87
N VAL A 287 -22.82 1.64 -18.29
CA VAL A 287 -22.00 2.84 -18.50
C VAL A 287 -21.91 3.62 -17.21
N ARG A 288 -20.74 4.20 -16.96
CA ARG A 288 -20.49 5.10 -15.84
C ARG A 288 -19.77 6.36 -16.33
N TYR A 289 -20.16 7.51 -15.80
CA TYR A 289 -19.49 8.80 -16.01
C TYR A 289 -19.12 9.40 -14.65
N ASP A 290 -17.89 9.89 -14.51
CA ASP A 290 -17.43 10.63 -13.34
C ASP A 290 -16.72 11.92 -13.75
N GLU A 291 -16.85 12.95 -12.92
CA GLU A 291 -16.21 14.24 -13.09
C GLU A 291 -15.56 14.72 -11.79
N TRP A 292 -14.34 15.23 -11.89
CA TRP A 292 -13.55 15.77 -10.79
C TRP A 292 -13.27 17.25 -10.99
N LEU A 293 -13.69 18.06 -10.01
CA LEU A 293 -13.67 19.51 -10.12
C LEU A 293 -12.33 20.14 -9.69
N ASN A 294 -11.40 19.37 -9.11
CA ASN A 294 -10.13 19.91 -8.61
C ASN A 294 -9.10 20.12 -9.74
N ASN A 295 -9.17 19.32 -10.80
CA ASN A 295 -8.27 19.35 -11.95
C ASN A 295 -9.03 19.37 -13.30
N ASP A 296 -10.34 19.60 -13.27
CA ASP A 296 -11.23 19.66 -14.45
C ASP A 296 -11.11 18.43 -15.36
N THR A 297 -11.16 17.24 -14.77
CA THR A 297 -11.07 15.96 -15.49
C THR A 297 -12.37 15.17 -15.41
N ASN A 298 -12.56 14.25 -16.35
CA ASN A 298 -13.71 13.35 -16.39
C ASN A 298 -13.34 12.03 -17.06
N ALA A 299 -14.19 11.03 -16.86
CA ALA A 299 -14.09 9.74 -17.51
C ALA A 299 -15.48 9.14 -17.76
N ALA A 300 -15.66 8.51 -18.92
CA ALA A 300 -16.86 7.76 -19.28
C ALA A 300 -16.44 6.34 -19.69
N VAL A 301 -16.99 5.32 -19.03
CA VAL A 301 -16.54 3.94 -19.23
C VAL A 301 -17.71 2.99 -19.47
N PRO A 302 -17.71 2.26 -20.60
CA PRO A 302 -18.70 1.23 -20.88
C PRO A 302 -18.30 -0.14 -20.33
N LYS A 303 -19.29 -1.01 -20.14
CA LYS A 303 -19.13 -2.43 -19.83
C LYS A 303 -20.18 -3.24 -20.59
N VAL A 304 -19.78 -4.37 -21.14
CA VAL A 304 -20.69 -5.35 -21.74
C VAL A 304 -20.32 -6.76 -21.29
N GLY A 305 -21.33 -7.61 -21.15
CA GLY A 305 -21.14 -8.99 -20.74
C GLY A 305 -22.15 -9.92 -21.40
N VAL A 306 -21.77 -11.18 -21.48
CA VAL A 306 -22.61 -12.27 -21.97
C VAL A 306 -22.49 -13.46 -21.04
N ARG A 307 -23.61 -14.11 -20.78
CA ARG A 307 -23.71 -15.37 -20.05
C ARG A 307 -24.54 -16.34 -20.87
N TRP A 308 -23.97 -17.49 -21.20
CA TRP A 308 -24.58 -18.48 -22.08
C TRP A 308 -24.51 -19.88 -21.45
N GLN A 309 -25.65 -20.54 -21.39
CA GLN A 309 -25.81 -21.93 -21.02
C GLN A 309 -26.40 -22.69 -22.21
N PRO A 310 -25.64 -23.55 -22.90
CA PRO A 310 -26.10 -24.19 -24.13
C PRO A 310 -27.12 -25.31 -23.89
N PHE A 311 -26.96 -26.09 -22.83
CA PHE A 311 -27.76 -27.30 -22.59
C PHE A 311 -28.63 -27.19 -21.34
N ASP A 312 -27.99 -26.89 -20.22
CA ASP A 312 -28.58 -26.70 -18.91
C ASP A 312 -27.57 -25.97 -18.01
N GLU A 313 -27.81 -25.98 -16.70
CA GLU A 313 -26.93 -25.35 -15.71
C GLU A 313 -25.56 -26.04 -15.52
N SER A 314 -25.30 -27.18 -16.17
CA SER A 314 -24.01 -27.90 -16.03
C SER A 314 -22.85 -27.21 -16.73
N LEU A 315 -23.09 -26.43 -17.78
CA LEU A 315 -22.05 -25.71 -18.52
C LEU A 315 -22.47 -24.26 -18.69
N THR A 316 -21.68 -23.34 -18.16
CA THR A 316 -21.86 -21.90 -18.33
C THR A 316 -20.62 -21.31 -18.97
N LEU A 317 -20.84 -20.61 -20.10
CA LEU A 317 -19.85 -19.77 -20.75
C LEU A 317 -20.15 -18.33 -20.38
N ARG A 318 -19.13 -17.58 -19.96
CA ARG A 318 -19.25 -16.17 -19.61
C ARG A 318 -18.16 -15.36 -20.28
N SER A 319 -18.45 -14.13 -20.67
CA SER A 319 -17.41 -13.18 -21.06
C SER A 319 -17.83 -11.77 -20.69
N THR A 320 -16.88 -10.93 -20.35
CA THR A 320 -17.10 -9.52 -20.04
C THR A 320 -15.98 -8.71 -20.64
N TRP A 321 -16.33 -7.58 -21.22
CA TRP A 321 -15.40 -6.56 -21.68
C TRP A 321 -15.83 -5.23 -21.07
N GLY A 322 -14.87 -4.41 -20.68
CA GLY A 322 -15.16 -3.05 -20.24
C GLY A 322 -13.93 -2.18 -20.21
N GLU A 323 -14.18 -0.90 -20.07
CA GLU A 323 -13.15 0.09 -19.78
C GLU A 323 -13.30 0.54 -18.32
N GLY A 324 -12.25 1.14 -17.81
CA GLY A 324 -12.19 1.73 -16.49
C GLY A 324 -11.31 2.97 -16.50
N PHE A 325 -11.17 3.55 -15.31
CA PHE A 325 -10.24 4.63 -15.09
C PHE A 325 -9.71 4.58 -13.66
N LEU A 326 -8.59 5.26 -13.44
CA LEU A 326 -8.10 5.60 -12.11
C LEU A 326 -7.70 7.07 -12.08
N GLU A 327 -8.47 7.87 -11.34
CA GLU A 327 -8.13 9.27 -11.11
C GLU A 327 -6.90 9.37 -10.19
N PRO A 328 -5.89 10.22 -10.49
CA PRO A 328 -4.69 10.37 -9.68
C PRO A 328 -5.01 10.70 -8.22
N SER A 329 -4.18 10.22 -7.31
CA SER A 329 -4.39 10.47 -5.87
C SER A 329 -4.11 11.93 -5.52
N MET A 330 -4.71 12.41 -4.42
CA MET A 330 -4.45 13.77 -3.91
C MET A 330 -2.97 14.02 -3.61
N VAL A 331 -2.22 12.98 -3.26
CA VAL A 331 -0.76 13.03 -3.07
C VAL A 331 -0.04 13.27 -4.39
N GLN A 332 -0.43 12.57 -5.47
CA GLN A 332 0.19 12.75 -6.78
C GLN A 332 -0.08 14.15 -7.37
N LEU A 333 -1.26 14.72 -7.09
CA LEU A 333 -1.65 16.04 -7.60
C LEU A 333 -1.14 17.22 -6.74
N TYR A 334 -1.20 17.09 -5.42
CA TYR A 334 -1.00 18.21 -4.48
C TYR A 334 -0.23 17.83 -3.19
N GLY A 335 0.36 16.62 -3.13
CA GLY A 335 1.20 16.23 -2.01
C GLY A 335 2.42 17.15 -1.85
N PRO A 336 3.18 17.03 -0.75
CA PRO A 336 4.43 17.78 -0.63
C PRO A 336 5.48 17.20 -1.59
N ASN A 337 6.53 17.97 -1.86
CA ASN A 337 7.72 17.41 -2.49
C ASN A 337 8.27 16.29 -1.58
N ARG A 338 8.67 15.18 -2.18
CA ARG A 338 9.22 14.02 -1.48
C ARG A 338 10.66 13.85 -1.90
N PHE A 339 11.54 13.73 -0.92
CA PHE A 339 12.95 13.41 -1.15
C PHE A 339 13.12 11.93 -0.92
N LEU A 340 13.52 11.24 -1.98
CA LEU A 340 13.81 9.81 -1.99
C LEU A 340 15.30 9.64 -2.28
N LEU A 341 15.83 8.48 -1.92
CA LEU A 341 17.20 8.08 -2.24
C LEU A 341 17.15 6.92 -3.22
N ALA A 342 18.02 6.94 -4.22
CA ALA A 342 18.09 5.89 -5.22
C ALA A 342 19.52 5.75 -5.77
N PRO A 343 19.97 4.55 -6.16
CA PRO A 343 21.26 4.42 -6.81
C PRO A 343 21.25 5.05 -8.20
N ALA A 344 22.25 5.87 -8.50
CA ALA A 344 22.48 6.40 -9.82
C ALA A 344 23.96 6.67 -10.10
N HIS A 345 24.31 6.67 -11.39
CA HIS A 345 25.64 7.02 -11.87
C HIS A 345 25.53 8.18 -12.86
N PHE A 346 26.02 9.35 -12.47
CA PHE A 346 26.10 10.53 -13.31
C PHE A 346 27.49 10.65 -13.93
N VAL A 347 27.55 10.56 -15.26
CA VAL A 347 28.74 10.92 -16.04
C VAL A 347 28.36 12.04 -16.99
N GLY A 348 28.85 13.24 -16.76
CA GLY A 348 28.40 14.41 -17.52
C GLY A 348 29.04 15.73 -17.10
N PHE A 349 28.45 16.82 -17.57
CA PHE A 349 28.90 18.19 -17.33
C PHE A 349 27.74 19.02 -16.79
N ALA A 350 28.04 20.11 -16.08
CA ALA A 350 27.04 21.08 -15.67
C ALA A 350 26.51 21.89 -16.88
N PRO A 351 25.37 22.60 -16.76
CA PRO A 351 24.82 23.40 -17.84
C PRO A 351 25.81 24.41 -18.42
N VAL A 352 26.14 24.27 -19.71
CA VAL A 352 27.15 25.10 -20.39
C VAL A 352 26.84 26.59 -20.37
N ALA A 353 25.57 26.96 -20.28
CA ALA A 353 25.12 28.35 -20.23
C ALA A 353 25.59 29.09 -18.97
N GLN A 354 25.83 28.36 -17.87
CA GLN A 354 26.20 28.95 -16.58
C GLN A 354 27.66 28.67 -16.21
N PHE A 355 28.17 27.49 -16.54
CA PHE A 355 29.51 27.05 -16.13
C PHE A 355 30.57 27.08 -17.25
N GLY A 356 30.17 27.42 -18.47
CA GLY A 356 31.06 27.50 -19.62
C GLY A 356 31.21 26.16 -20.37
N PRO A 357 32.12 26.10 -21.37
CA PRO A 357 32.27 24.95 -22.25
C PRO A 357 32.59 23.66 -21.49
N GLN A 358 32.03 22.53 -21.93
CA GLN A 358 32.32 21.21 -21.37
C GLN A 358 33.83 20.92 -21.41
N GLY A 359 34.38 20.44 -20.30
CA GLY A 359 35.81 20.14 -20.15
C GLY A 359 36.68 21.36 -19.86
N SER A 360 36.10 22.55 -19.71
CA SER A 360 36.83 23.73 -19.20
C SER A 360 37.11 23.59 -17.69
N PRO A 361 38.07 24.36 -17.14
CA PRO A 361 38.33 24.37 -15.70
C PRO A 361 37.10 24.73 -14.85
N THR A 362 36.14 25.48 -15.41
CA THR A 362 34.90 25.89 -14.74
C THR A 362 33.74 24.92 -14.98
N ASN A 363 33.91 23.93 -15.86
CA ASN A 363 32.92 22.88 -16.13
C ASN A 363 33.63 21.54 -16.43
N PRO A 364 34.35 20.97 -15.44
CA PRO A 364 35.05 19.71 -15.61
C PRO A 364 34.06 18.55 -15.81
N LEU A 365 34.56 17.44 -16.36
CA LEU A 365 33.80 16.19 -16.41
C LEU A 365 33.57 15.71 -14.98
N GLN A 366 32.31 15.41 -14.68
CA GLN A 366 31.90 14.80 -13.42
C GLN A 366 31.61 13.32 -13.65
N ASP A 367 32.09 12.49 -12.73
CA ASP A 367 31.88 11.04 -12.70
C ASP A 367 31.51 10.67 -11.26
N VAL A 368 30.21 10.68 -10.98
CA VAL A 368 29.62 10.57 -9.64
C VAL A 368 28.74 9.34 -9.59
N ALA A 369 29.23 8.27 -8.96
CA ALA A 369 28.44 7.09 -8.63
C ALA A 369 27.97 7.21 -7.18
N ASP A 370 26.65 7.36 -6.99
CA ASP A 370 26.05 7.61 -5.69
C ASP A 370 24.91 6.60 -5.42
N PRO A 371 25.08 5.71 -4.42
CA PRO A 371 24.05 4.74 -4.04
C PRO A 371 22.79 5.39 -3.45
N GLU A 372 22.89 6.63 -2.97
CA GLU A 372 21.83 7.39 -2.31
C GLU A 372 21.58 8.73 -3.03
N THR A 373 21.61 8.71 -4.37
CA THR A 373 21.28 9.90 -5.18
C THR A 373 19.94 10.47 -4.76
N THR A 374 19.91 11.77 -4.48
CA THR A 374 18.67 12.47 -4.13
C THR A 374 17.73 12.54 -5.33
N VAL A 375 16.51 12.04 -5.13
CA VAL A 375 15.39 12.10 -6.08
C VAL A 375 14.32 12.96 -5.47
N GLU A 376 14.18 14.19 -5.96
CA GLU A 376 13.09 15.07 -5.57
C GLU A 376 11.87 14.74 -6.44
N GLN A 377 10.93 14.01 -5.85
CA GLN A 377 9.63 13.70 -6.45
C GLN A 377 8.66 14.85 -6.20
N VAL A 378 8.06 15.35 -7.28
CA VAL A 378 7.21 16.54 -7.23
C VAL A 378 5.78 16.20 -7.61
N PRO A 379 4.77 16.69 -6.86
CA PRO A 379 3.37 16.60 -7.27
C PRO A 379 3.15 17.32 -8.60
N ASN A 380 2.20 16.83 -9.40
CA ASN A 380 1.83 17.50 -10.65
C ASN A 380 0.32 17.59 -10.78
N LYS A 381 -0.24 18.80 -10.65
CA LYS A 381 -1.68 19.05 -10.76
C LYS A 381 -2.28 18.80 -12.16
N ASN A 382 -1.44 18.63 -13.19
CA ASN A 382 -1.87 18.54 -14.58
C ASN A 382 -1.99 17.10 -15.09
N ILE A 383 -1.69 16.09 -14.27
CA ILE A 383 -1.89 14.70 -14.66
C ILE A 383 -3.38 14.36 -14.66
N ARG A 384 -3.76 13.52 -15.62
CA ARG A 384 -5.14 13.11 -15.93
C ARG A 384 -5.43 11.70 -15.41
N PRO A 385 -6.72 11.28 -15.39
CA PRO A 385 -7.09 9.89 -15.19
C PRO A 385 -6.24 8.94 -16.04
N GLU A 386 -5.83 7.85 -15.41
CA GLU A 386 -5.42 6.66 -16.13
C GLU A 386 -6.64 5.98 -16.74
N HIS A 387 -6.48 5.31 -17.87
CA HIS A 387 -7.51 4.49 -18.51
C HIS A 387 -7.10 3.03 -18.55
N ASP A 388 -8.01 2.14 -18.18
CA ASP A 388 -7.86 0.70 -18.31
C ASP A 388 -8.90 0.09 -19.23
N ARG A 389 -8.54 -1.05 -19.82
CA ARG A 389 -9.41 -1.91 -20.61
C ARG A 389 -9.21 -3.33 -20.13
N SER A 390 -10.31 -4.00 -19.80
CA SER A 390 -10.31 -5.37 -19.32
C SER A 390 -11.19 -6.26 -20.17
N TRP A 391 -10.72 -7.47 -20.40
CA TRP A 391 -11.50 -8.56 -20.99
C TRP A 391 -11.36 -9.81 -20.12
N THR A 392 -12.47 -10.50 -19.92
CA THR A 392 -12.51 -11.82 -19.28
C THR A 392 -13.36 -12.78 -20.10
N GLY A 393 -12.98 -14.04 -20.11
CA GLY A 393 -13.72 -15.13 -20.74
C GLY A 393 -13.61 -16.38 -19.88
N GLY A 394 -14.73 -17.00 -19.54
CA GLY A 394 -14.78 -18.04 -18.51
C GLY A 394 -15.68 -19.21 -18.86
N ILE A 395 -15.29 -20.39 -18.38
CA ILE A 395 -16.04 -21.64 -18.45
C ILE A 395 -16.28 -22.11 -17.03
N VAL A 396 -17.54 -22.39 -16.68
CA VAL A 396 -17.94 -23.04 -15.43
C VAL A 396 -18.60 -24.36 -15.79
N TYR A 397 -18.08 -25.45 -15.24
CA TYR A 397 -18.57 -26.79 -15.49
C TYR A 397 -18.92 -27.53 -14.20
N THR A 398 -20.19 -27.85 -14.03
CA THR A 398 -20.75 -28.62 -12.90
C THR A 398 -21.37 -29.90 -13.47
N PRO A 399 -20.60 -30.99 -13.63
CA PRO A 399 -21.08 -32.22 -14.25
C PRO A 399 -22.25 -32.85 -13.49
N LYS A 400 -23.40 -32.97 -14.15
CA LYS A 400 -24.58 -33.66 -13.60
C LYS A 400 -24.56 -35.18 -13.74
N TRP A 401 -23.60 -35.71 -14.50
CA TRP A 401 -23.42 -37.16 -14.67
C TRP A 401 -22.75 -37.81 -13.46
N ILE A 402 -22.20 -37.03 -12.52
CA ILE A 402 -21.75 -37.52 -11.21
C ILE A 402 -22.99 -37.61 -10.31
N PRO A 403 -23.38 -38.82 -9.87
CA PRO A 403 -24.47 -38.97 -8.92
C PRO A 403 -24.20 -38.17 -7.63
N PRO A 404 -25.20 -37.48 -7.04
CA PRO A 404 -25.02 -36.68 -5.82
C PRO A 404 -24.40 -37.44 -4.63
N LYS A 405 -24.59 -38.76 -4.56
CA LYS A 405 -23.96 -39.62 -3.54
C LYS A 405 -22.42 -39.68 -3.61
N TYR A 406 -21.84 -39.29 -4.74
CA TYR A 406 -20.40 -39.15 -4.93
C TYR A 406 -19.97 -37.68 -4.93
N GLY A 407 -20.82 -36.78 -4.40
CA GLY A 407 -20.51 -35.37 -4.25
C GLY A 407 -20.86 -34.51 -5.47
N GLN A 408 -20.62 -33.21 -5.31
CA GLN A 408 -20.81 -32.17 -6.31
C GLN A 408 -19.44 -31.59 -6.68
N LEU A 409 -19.08 -31.68 -7.97
CA LEU A 409 -17.88 -31.08 -8.54
C LEU A 409 -18.26 -29.84 -9.35
N THR A 410 -17.49 -28.76 -9.21
CA THR A 410 -17.53 -27.58 -10.06
C THR A 410 -16.11 -27.21 -10.45
N LEU A 411 -15.87 -27.05 -11.75
CA LEU A 411 -14.59 -26.62 -12.31
C LEU A 411 -14.76 -25.26 -12.98
N THR A 412 -13.78 -24.38 -12.83
CA THR A 412 -13.75 -23.07 -13.49
C THR A 412 -12.42 -22.85 -14.19
N VAL A 413 -12.49 -22.27 -15.38
CA VAL A 413 -11.33 -21.77 -16.12
C VAL A 413 -11.68 -20.38 -16.62
N ASP A 414 -10.94 -19.37 -16.18
CA ASP A 414 -11.18 -17.97 -16.52
C ASP A 414 -9.91 -17.36 -17.13
N PHE A 415 -10.02 -16.89 -18.36
CA PHE A 415 -9.00 -16.12 -19.06
C PHE A 415 -9.22 -14.64 -18.79
N TRP A 416 -8.13 -13.90 -18.60
CA TRP A 416 -8.19 -12.46 -18.38
C TRP A 416 -7.06 -11.74 -19.11
N ASP A 417 -7.35 -10.54 -19.61
CA ASP A 417 -6.41 -9.59 -20.22
C ASP A 417 -6.78 -8.19 -19.76
N VAL A 418 -5.81 -7.46 -19.22
CA VAL A 418 -5.97 -6.12 -18.68
C VAL A 418 -4.86 -5.24 -19.24
N GLU A 419 -5.25 -4.13 -19.85
CA GLU A 419 -4.35 -3.10 -20.35
C GLU A 419 -4.62 -1.80 -19.60
N ARG A 420 -3.55 -1.15 -19.14
CA ARG A 420 -3.57 0.14 -18.43
C ARG A 420 -2.73 1.14 -19.20
N SER A 421 -3.21 2.37 -19.32
CA SER A 421 -2.54 3.42 -20.09
C SER A 421 -2.69 4.79 -19.46
N GLY A 422 -1.68 5.64 -19.65
CA GLY A 422 -1.67 6.98 -19.04
C GLY A 422 -1.42 6.93 -17.54
N VAL A 423 -0.81 5.86 -17.03
CA VAL A 423 -0.61 5.67 -15.60
C VAL A 423 0.26 6.80 -15.05
N ALA A 424 -0.15 7.33 -13.89
CA ALA A 424 0.64 8.31 -13.13
C ALA A 424 1.95 7.68 -12.65
N MET A 425 3.06 8.18 -13.17
CA MET A 425 4.40 7.69 -12.90
C MET A 425 5.40 8.84 -12.83
N PHE A 426 6.64 8.57 -12.45
CA PHE A 426 7.76 9.49 -12.52
C PHE A 426 8.97 8.73 -13.11
N PHE A 427 9.95 9.43 -13.68
CA PHE A 427 11.11 8.76 -14.29
C PHE A 427 12.11 8.30 -13.22
N SER A 428 12.80 7.19 -13.49
CA SER A 428 13.95 6.80 -12.68
C SER A 428 15.11 7.79 -12.85
N PRO A 429 15.99 7.96 -11.85
CA PRO A 429 17.11 8.89 -11.93
C PRO A 429 18.00 8.65 -13.14
N SER A 430 18.32 7.40 -13.46
CA SER A 430 19.16 7.09 -14.62
C SER A 430 18.47 7.40 -15.95
N ALA A 431 17.14 7.29 -16.05
CA ALA A 431 16.42 7.72 -17.24
C ALA A 431 16.51 9.25 -17.42
N ILE A 432 16.46 9.99 -16.32
CA ILE A 432 16.61 11.45 -16.32
C ILE A 432 18.04 11.84 -16.69
N ILE A 433 19.05 11.21 -16.07
CA ILE A 433 20.47 11.44 -16.37
C ILE A 433 20.78 11.14 -17.84
N ASN A 434 20.35 9.97 -18.34
CA ASN A 434 20.55 9.60 -19.74
C ASN A 434 19.84 10.58 -20.69
N GLY A 435 18.63 11.01 -20.35
CA GLY A 435 17.91 12.02 -21.13
C GLY A 435 18.59 13.39 -21.10
N TYR A 436 19.14 13.81 -19.96
CA TYR A 436 19.93 15.03 -19.85
C TYR A 436 21.19 14.98 -20.74
N ASN A 437 21.95 13.89 -20.65
CA ASN A 437 23.14 13.68 -21.47
C ASN A 437 22.82 13.59 -22.98
N ALA A 438 21.60 13.16 -23.33
CA ALA A 438 21.09 13.15 -24.70
C ALA A 438 20.49 14.49 -25.15
N GLY A 439 20.46 15.52 -24.29
CA GLY A 439 19.86 16.83 -24.58
C GLY A 439 18.33 16.86 -24.59
N ILE A 440 17.68 15.85 -24.01
CA ILE A 440 16.21 15.73 -23.92
C ILE A 440 15.68 16.47 -22.69
N PHE A 441 16.36 16.31 -21.54
CA PHE A 441 15.98 16.95 -20.28
C PHE A 441 16.94 18.11 -19.95
N PRO A 442 16.45 19.16 -19.29
CA PRO A 442 17.29 20.26 -18.84
C PRO A 442 18.12 19.90 -17.61
N GLY A 443 19.16 20.68 -17.37
CA GLY A 443 19.84 20.75 -16.09
C GLY A 443 19.41 22.02 -15.36
N VAL A 444 19.16 21.90 -14.06
CA VAL A 444 18.71 23.01 -13.20
C VAL A 444 19.74 23.23 -12.10
N VAL A 445 20.07 24.51 -11.85
CA VAL A 445 20.98 24.90 -10.77
C VAL A 445 20.16 25.43 -9.60
N ILE A 446 20.24 24.78 -8.44
CA ILE A 446 19.54 25.25 -7.23
C ILE A 446 20.14 26.58 -6.75
N PRO A 447 19.34 27.49 -6.14
CA PRO A 447 17.97 27.30 -5.65
C PRO A 447 16.88 27.67 -6.68
N ALA A 448 17.16 27.62 -7.99
CA ALA A 448 16.17 27.99 -8.99
C ALA A 448 14.83 27.24 -8.79
N PRO A 449 13.68 27.94 -8.75
CA PRO A 449 12.39 27.29 -8.56
C PRO A 449 12.11 26.38 -9.75
N VAL A 450 11.98 25.08 -9.50
CA VAL A 450 11.69 24.17 -10.62
C VAL A 450 10.24 24.27 -11.03
N THR A 451 9.98 24.35 -12.33
CA THR A 451 8.64 24.14 -12.85
C THR A 451 8.32 22.66 -12.73
N ALA A 452 7.39 22.30 -11.84
CA ALA A 452 6.97 20.94 -11.47
C ALA A 452 6.46 20.03 -12.63
N THR A 453 6.71 20.39 -13.88
CA THR A 453 6.12 19.77 -15.07
C THR A 453 7.11 19.00 -15.93
N GLN A 454 8.42 19.08 -15.69
CA GLN A 454 9.41 18.34 -16.48
C GLN A 454 10.52 17.72 -15.61
N PRO A 455 11.03 16.52 -15.97
CA PRO A 455 12.19 15.93 -15.30
C PRO A 455 13.46 16.74 -15.58
N ALA A 456 14.39 16.75 -14.62
CA ALA A 456 15.65 17.48 -14.76
C ALA A 456 16.78 16.87 -13.92
N VAL A 457 18.02 17.07 -14.35
CA VAL A 457 19.20 16.87 -13.49
C VAL A 457 19.43 18.12 -12.66
N VAL A 458 19.73 17.95 -11.37
CA VAL A 458 19.92 19.04 -10.42
C VAL A 458 21.41 19.21 -10.13
N PHE A 459 21.87 20.46 -10.14
CA PHE A 459 23.24 20.87 -9.82
C PHE A 459 23.25 21.91 -8.72
N ASP A 460 24.26 21.87 -7.85
CA ASP A 460 24.50 22.89 -6.83
C ASP A 460 25.00 24.22 -7.45
N PRO A 461 25.10 25.33 -6.67
CA PRO A 461 25.61 26.61 -7.19
C PRO A 461 27.04 26.56 -7.72
N ALA A 462 27.86 25.59 -7.28
CA ALA A 462 29.23 25.37 -7.76
C ALA A 462 29.27 24.52 -9.05
N GLY A 463 28.13 23.96 -9.47
CA GLY A 463 27.98 23.16 -10.68
C GLY A 463 28.16 21.66 -10.44
N ASN A 464 28.26 21.19 -9.20
CA ASN A 464 28.34 19.76 -8.91
C ASN A 464 26.96 19.10 -9.02
N TYR A 465 26.95 17.85 -9.48
CA TYR A 465 25.75 17.02 -9.51
C TYR A 465 25.18 16.85 -8.09
N SER A 466 23.90 17.18 -7.92
CA SER A 466 23.21 17.17 -6.63
C SER A 466 22.00 16.22 -6.62
N GLY A 467 21.62 15.63 -7.76
CA GLY A 467 20.52 14.68 -7.85
C GLY A 467 19.64 14.88 -9.08
N VAL A 468 18.38 14.47 -8.97
CA VAL A 468 17.39 14.60 -10.03
C VAL A 468 16.05 15.09 -9.51
N LEU A 469 15.31 15.79 -10.36
CA LEU A 469 13.91 16.12 -10.16
C LEU A 469 13.03 15.22 -11.02
N SER A 470 12.05 14.57 -10.39
CA SER A 470 11.16 13.62 -11.05
C SER A 470 9.69 13.91 -10.74
N PRO A 471 9.03 14.83 -11.49
CA PRO A 471 7.62 15.10 -11.30
C PRO A 471 6.73 13.95 -11.77
N TYR A 472 5.54 13.83 -11.17
CA TYR A 472 4.51 12.93 -11.69
C TYR A 472 4.07 13.33 -13.12
N GLN A 473 3.80 12.33 -13.96
CA GLN A 473 3.36 12.50 -15.34
C GLN A 473 2.49 11.30 -15.78
N ASN A 474 1.63 11.51 -16.78
CA ASN A 474 0.94 10.40 -17.47
C ASN A 474 1.90 9.77 -18.48
N GLY A 475 2.18 8.47 -18.36
CA GLY A 475 3.06 7.83 -19.33
C GLY A 475 3.16 6.32 -19.26
N GLY A 476 2.97 5.73 -18.08
CA GLY A 476 3.09 4.29 -17.88
C GLY A 476 2.03 3.55 -18.68
N ARG A 477 2.44 2.47 -19.36
CA ARG A 477 1.52 1.48 -19.91
C ARG A 477 1.88 0.12 -19.34
N THR A 478 0.86 -0.62 -18.92
CA THR A 478 1.02 -2.03 -18.55
C THR A 478 0.01 -2.88 -19.30
N ARG A 479 0.40 -4.10 -19.64
CA ARG A 479 -0.50 -5.12 -20.12
C ARG A 479 -0.23 -6.40 -19.34
N THR A 480 -1.27 -6.97 -18.78
CA THR A 480 -1.18 -8.21 -18.03
C THR A 480 -2.24 -9.18 -18.48
N ASN A 481 -1.89 -10.46 -18.64
CA ASN A 481 -2.84 -11.51 -18.97
C ASN A 481 -2.48 -12.85 -18.35
N GLY A 482 -3.49 -13.67 -18.19
CA GLY A 482 -3.35 -14.94 -17.49
C GLY A 482 -4.60 -15.81 -17.52
N VAL A 483 -4.53 -16.87 -16.71
CA VAL A 483 -5.58 -17.87 -16.55
C VAL A 483 -5.77 -18.16 -15.08
N ASP A 484 -7.00 -18.09 -14.60
CA ASP A 484 -7.39 -18.54 -13.27
C ASP A 484 -8.13 -19.88 -13.39
N LEU A 485 -7.74 -20.81 -12.53
CA LEU A 485 -8.27 -22.16 -12.45
C LEU A 485 -8.93 -22.33 -11.09
N GLY A 486 -10.14 -22.89 -11.09
CA GLY A 486 -10.88 -23.19 -9.86
C GLY A 486 -11.40 -24.62 -9.87
N LEU A 487 -11.34 -25.25 -8.70
CA LEU A 487 -11.97 -26.52 -8.42
C LEU A 487 -12.69 -26.41 -7.08
N GLN A 488 -13.97 -26.74 -7.08
CA GLN A 488 -14.76 -26.93 -5.87
C GLN A 488 -15.36 -28.33 -5.90
N TYR A 489 -15.15 -29.09 -4.84
CA TYR A 489 -15.73 -30.42 -4.70
C TYR A 489 -16.25 -30.61 -3.28
N GLN A 490 -17.48 -31.07 -3.13
CA GLN A 490 -18.07 -31.36 -1.83
C GLN A 490 -18.71 -32.73 -1.83
N VAL A 491 -18.42 -33.53 -0.82
CA VAL A 491 -19.00 -34.87 -0.65
C VAL A 491 -19.40 -35.11 0.80
N GLU A 492 -20.65 -35.54 0.98
CA GLU A 492 -21.16 -35.98 2.28
C GLU A 492 -20.90 -37.47 2.46
N THR A 493 -20.30 -37.84 3.60
CA THR A 493 -19.98 -39.23 3.94
C THR A 493 -20.55 -39.58 5.31
N GLY A 494 -20.50 -40.86 5.68
CA GLY A 494 -20.91 -41.30 7.03
C GLY A 494 -20.04 -40.74 8.16
N VAL A 495 -18.88 -40.18 7.85
CA VAL A 495 -17.93 -39.60 8.82
C VAL A 495 -17.80 -38.08 8.68
N GLY A 496 -18.80 -37.42 8.08
CA GLY A 496 -18.83 -35.97 7.91
C GLY A 496 -18.77 -35.52 6.45
N THR A 497 -18.77 -34.21 6.26
CA THR A 497 -18.74 -33.57 4.95
C THR A 497 -17.32 -33.11 4.65
N PHE A 498 -16.80 -33.54 3.50
CA PHE A 498 -15.51 -33.09 2.99
C PHE A 498 -15.74 -32.06 1.89
N SER A 499 -15.05 -30.93 1.99
CA SER A 499 -15.05 -29.89 0.97
C SER A 499 -13.62 -29.61 0.53
N LEU A 500 -13.38 -29.58 -0.77
CA LEU A 500 -12.12 -29.20 -1.39
C LEU A 500 -12.35 -27.95 -2.23
N LEU A 501 -11.58 -26.89 -1.97
CA LEU A 501 -11.56 -25.68 -2.77
C LEU A 501 -10.12 -25.40 -3.20
N SER A 502 -9.86 -25.44 -4.50
CA SER A 502 -8.55 -25.13 -5.07
C SER A 502 -8.67 -23.96 -6.04
N ARG A 503 -7.81 -22.96 -5.89
CA ARG A 503 -7.80 -21.72 -6.70
C ARG A 503 -6.36 -21.43 -7.10
N TRP A 504 -6.09 -21.38 -8.40
CA TRP A 504 -4.74 -21.22 -8.95
C TRP A 504 -4.75 -20.17 -10.05
N GLY A 505 -3.86 -19.19 -9.97
CA GLY A 505 -3.64 -18.20 -11.01
C GLY A 505 -2.35 -18.49 -11.77
N TYR A 506 -2.40 -18.35 -13.08
CA TYR A 506 -1.25 -18.36 -13.98
C TYR A 506 -1.08 -17.00 -14.65
N LEU A 507 0.02 -16.30 -14.37
CA LEU A 507 0.42 -15.08 -15.05
C LEU A 507 1.24 -15.44 -16.29
N ASN A 508 0.66 -15.23 -17.47
CA ASN A 508 1.34 -15.45 -18.73
C ASN A 508 2.22 -14.26 -19.11
N GLU A 509 1.68 -13.04 -19.00
CA GLU A 509 2.34 -11.81 -19.39
C GLU A 509 2.09 -10.70 -18.37
N MET A 510 3.15 -9.94 -18.07
CA MET A 510 3.12 -8.64 -17.39
C MET A 510 4.12 -7.74 -18.10
N VAL A 511 3.68 -7.10 -19.17
CA VAL A 511 4.51 -6.18 -19.95
C VAL A 511 4.35 -4.76 -19.42
N VAL A 512 5.46 -4.11 -19.16
CA VAL A 512 5.50 -2.69 -18.79
C VAL A 512 6.28 -1.90 -19.82
N ASN A 513 5.77 -0.72 -20.12
CA ASN A 513 6.33 0.19 -21.10
C ASN A 513 6.35 1.61 -20.55
N PHE A 514 7.55 2.19 -20.48
CA PHE A 514 7.75 3.59 -20.10
C PHE A 514 7.97 4.46 -21.33
N PRO A 515 7.55 5.74 -21.29
CA PRO A 515 7.88 6.72 -22.32
C PRO A 515 9.39 6.74 -22.61
N GLY A 516 9.77 6.62 -23.88
CA GLY A 516 11.18 6.63 -24.31
C GLY A 516 11.95 5.32 -24.06
N SER A 517 11.32 4.29 -23.51
CA SER A 517 11.93 2.98 -23.27
C SER A 517 11.35 1.88 -24.18
N ARG A 518 12.03 0.73 -24.24
CA ARG A 518 11.46 -0.48 -24.87
C ARG A 518 10.57 -1.20 -23.86
N PRO A 519 9.43 -1.78 -24.27
CA PRO A 519 8.61 -2.63 -23.41
C PRO A 519 9.40 -3.80 -22.82
N ARG A 520 9.10 -4.18 -21.59
CA ARG A 520 9.76 -5.26 -20.84
C ARG A 520 8.75 -6.21 -20.24
N GLN A 521 9.05 -7.50 -20.31
CA GLN A 521 8.29 -8.57 -19.65
C GLN A 521 8.79 -8.71 -18.21
N ALA A 522 7.87 -8.66 -17.24
CA ALA A 522 8.15 -8.86 -15.83
C ALA A 522 7.62 -10.20 -15.30
N ALA A 523 6.74 -10.91 -16.02
CA ALA A 523 6.21 -12.19 -15.55
C ALA A 523 7.32 -13.24 -15.32
N GLY A 524 7.36 -13.79 -14.11
CA GLY A 524 8.39 -14.70 -13.61
C GLY A 524 9.68 -14.02 -13.15
N THR A 525 9.68 -12.70 -12.97
CA THR A 525 10.85 -11.95 -12.51
C THR A 525 10.47 -10.95 -11.42
N SER A 526 11.44 -10.51 -10.62
CA SER A 526 11.26 -9.31 -9.81
C SER A 526 11.45 -8.05 -10.64
N SER A 527 10.87 -6.95 -10.18
CA SER A 527 11.16 -5.63 -10.71
C SER A 527 11.43 -4.66 -9.56
N SER A 528 12.60 -4.03 -9.58
CA SER A 528 12.94 -2.87 -8.74
C SER A 528 12.51 -1.55 -9.38
N GLU A 529 11.79 -1.60 -10.52
CA GLU A 529 11.32 -0.40 -11.19
C GLU A 529 10.17 0.20 -10.36
N TRP A 530 10.36 1.46 -9.97
CA TRP A 530 9.52 2.26 -9.05
C TRP A 530 8.01 2.29 -9.36
N PHE A 531 7.63 1.95 -10.58
CA PHE A 531 6.24 1.91 -11.04
C PHE A 531 5.58 0.51 -10.94
N ILE A 532 6.37 -0.55 -10.83
CA ILE A 532 5.93 -1.95 -10.95
C ILE A 532 6.20 -2.73 -9.66
N GLY A 533 6.66 -2.11 -8.57
CA GLY A 533 7.02 -2.94 -7.42
C GLY A 533 7.57 -2.30 -6.17
N SER A 534 7.75 -0.99 -6.12
CA SER A 534 8.23 -0.33 -4.89
C SER A 534 7.18 0.63 -4.38
N PHE A 535 6.29 0.13 -3.52
CA PHE A 535 5.63 1.02 -2.56
C PHE A 535 6.73 1.50 -1.60
N PHE A 536 6.89 2.81 -1.48
CA PHE A 536 7.85 3.48 -0.58
C PHE A 536 9.34 3.39 -0.90
N GLY A 537 9.73 3.14 -2.15
CA GLY A 537 11.10 3.37 -2.57
C GLY A 537 12.15 2.45 -1.99
N ASP A 538 11.76 1.34 -1.35
CA ASP A 538 12.69 0.27 -1.06
C ASP A 538 13.08 -0.43 -2.36
N VAL A 539 14.18 0.03 -2.95
CA VAL A 539 14.85 -0.59 -4.10
C VAL A 539 15.47 -1.93 -3.72
N THR A 540 15.71 -2.19 -2.43
CA THR A 540 16.39 -3.39 -1.92
C THR A 540 15.46 -4.61 -1.82
N SER A 541 14.14 -4.39 -1.82
CA SER A 541 13.13 -5.47 -1.72
C SER A 541 12.15 -5.49 -2.92
N PRO A 542 12.62 -5.78 -4.15
CA PRO A 542 11.77 -5.72 -5.34
C PRO A 542 10.63 -6.75 -5.30
N GLN A 543 9.42 -6.34 -5.71
CA GLN A 543 8.28 -7.25 -5.84
C GLN A 543 8.51 -8.28 -6.95
N GLY A 544 8.22 -9.56 -6.66
CA GLY A 544 8.26 -10.66 -7.62
C GLY A 544 6.94 -10.82 -8.37
N TRP A 545 6.97 -10.89 -9.70
CA TRP A 545 5.76 -11.14 -10.50
C TRP A 545 5.64 -12.63 -10.79
N LEU A 546 4.98 -13.35 -9.89
CA LEU A 546 4.91 -14.82 -9.91
C LEU A 546 4.18 -15.34 -11.14
N LYS A 547 4.67 -16.41 -11.76
CA LYS A 547 3.94 -17.09 -12.84
C LYS A 547 2.80 -17.93 -12.30
N TRP A 548 3.01 -18.61 -11.19
CA TRP A 548 1.96 -19.37 -10.52
C TRP A 548 1.77 -18.92 -9.07
N LYS A 549 0.52 -18.90 -8.64
CA LYS A 549 0.16 -18.77 -7.22
C LYS A 549 -1.14 -19.52 -7.00
N GLY A 550 -1.27 -20.24 -5.91
CA GLY A 550 -2.50 -20.96 -5.64
C GLY A 550 -2.72 -21.31 -4.19
N ASP A 551 -3.99 -21.46 -3.83
CA ASP A 551 -4.44 -21.90 -2.52
C ASP A 551 -5.32 -23.13 -2.69
N THR A 552 -5.05 -24.16 -1.91
CA THR A 552 -5.89 -25.36 -1.83
C THR A 552 -6.34 -25.58 -0.40
N LEU A 553 -7.64 -25.41 -0.18
CA LEU A 553 -8.32 -25.60 1.09
C LEU A 553 -9.02 -26.96 1.10
N LEU A 554 -8.68 -27.79 2.08
CA LEU A 554 -9.44 -28.97 2.47
C LEU A 554 -10.15 -28.68 3.79
N ASP A 555 -11.46 -28.88 3.78
CA ASP A 555 -12.35 -28.71 4.92
C ASP A 555 -13.03 -30.05 5.25
N TRP A 556 -13.13 -30.35 6.54
CA TRP A 556 -13.87 -31.49 7.06
C TRP A 556 -14.75 -31.04 8.23
N THR A 557 -16.06 -31.23 8.08
CA THR A 557 -17.04 -30.89 9.11
C THR A 557 -17.78 -32.11 9.61
N TRP A 558 -17.82 -32.31 10.93
CA TRP A 558 -18.49 -33.45 11.55
C TRP A 558 -18.89 -33.17 13.00
N HIS A 559 -20.19 -33.28 13.33
CA HIS A 559 -20.72 -33.11 14.69
C HIS A 559 -20.12 -31.92 15.48
N ASN A 560 -20.23 -30.72 14.90
CA ASN A 560 -19.70 -29.45 15.42
C ASN A 560 -18.18 -29.29 15.40
N TRP A 561 -17.44 -30.31 14.96
CA TRP A 561 -16.03 -30.17 14.57
C TRP A 561 -15.93 -29.60 13.17
N ASP A 562 -14.92 -28.77 12.98
CA ASP A 562 -14.55 -28.12 11.73
C ASP A 562 -13.02 -28.14 11.67
N LEU A 563 -12.48 -28.88 10.72
CA LEU A 563 -11.04 -28.99 10.48
C LEU A 563 -10.73 -28.44 9.10
N ASN A 564 -9.88 -27.42 9.07
CA ASN A 564 -9.44 -26.74 7.88
C ASN A 564 -7.94 -26.94 7.70
N TRP A 565 -7.53 -27.31 6.49
CA TRP A 565 -6.15 -27.40 6.04
C TRP A 565 -6.00 -26.57 4.78
N THR A 566 -5.16 -25.55 4.80
CA THR A 566 -4.90 -24.71 3.63
C THR A 566 -3.45 -24.88 3.20
N VAL A 567 -3.26 -25.22 1.94
CA VAL A 567 -1.95 -25.31 1.30
C VAL A 567 -1.80 -24.11 0.38
N HIS A 568 -0.80 -23.28 0.67
CA HIS A 568 -0.42 -22.10 -0.10
C HIS A 568 0.77 -22.46 -0.98
N PHE A 569 0.68 -22.12 -2.27
CA PHE A 569 1.77 -22.24 -3.22
C PHE A 569 2.15 -20.89 -3.78
N VAL A 570 3.44 -20.59 -3.71
CA VAL A 570 4.07 -19.39 -4.28
C VAL A 570 5.21 -19.85 -5.19
N ASP A 571 5.13 -19.51 -6.48
CA ASP A 571 6.12 -19.93 -7.47
C ASP A 571 7.46 -19.22 -7.30
N GLY A 572 8.51 -19.78 -7.90
CA GLY A 572 9.82 -19.16 -7.96
C GLY A 572 9.87 -18.04 -9.01
N PHE A 573 10.83 -17.14 -8.87
CA PHE A 573 11.04 -16.05 -9.83
C PHE A 573 12.50 -15.63 -9.93
N TRP A 574 12.86 -15.00 -11.05
CA TRP A 574 14.19 -14.42 -11.23
C TRP A 574 14.28 -13.05 -10.60
N GLU A 575 15.10 -12.87 -9.57
CA GLU A 575 15.45 -11.56 -9.08
C GLU A 575 16.71 -11.00 -9.75
N GLN A 576 16.78 -9.68 -9.86
CA GLN A 576 17.91 -8.98 -10.45
C GLN A 576 18.88 -8.51 -9.35
N LEU A 577 20.11 -9.02 -9.37
CA LEU A 577 21.15 -8.64 -8.41
C LEU A 577 21.87 -7.35 -8.82
N PHE A 578 22.04 -7.15 -10.13
CA PHE A 578 22.67 -5.96 -10.71
C PHE A 578 21.85 -5.48 -11.90
N ALA A 579 21.60 -4.17 -11.96
CA ALA A 579 20.84 -3.60 -13.04
C ALA A 579 21.81 -3.30 -14.16
N LYS A 580 21.68 -3.95 -15.32
CA LYS A 580 22.52 -3.59 -16.48
C LYS A 580 22.42 -2.11 -16.84
N GLN A 581 21.27 -1.49 -16.55
CA GLN A 581 21.00 -0.08 -16.78
C GLN A 581 21.68 0.87 -15.76
N PHE A 582 22.11 0.36 -14.60
CA PHE A 582 22.79 1.15 -13.56
C PHE A 582 24.28 0.76 -13.48
N ASP A 583 24.59 -0.54 -13.46
CA ASP A 583 25.95 -1.08 -13.25
C ASP A 583 26.69 -1.49 -14.53
N GLY A 584 25.99 -1.51 -15.67
CA GLY A 584 26.48 -2.12 -16.91
C GLY A 584 26.62 -3.66 -16.88
N LYS A 585 26.34 -4.31 -15.73
CA LYS A 585 26.48 -5.76 -15.51
C LYS A 585 25.11 -6.43 -15.40
N TRP A 586 24.99 -7.61 -16.02
CA TRP A 586 23.83 -8.48 -15.85
C TRP A 586 24.15 -9.59 -14.85
N LYS A 587 23.41 -9.66 -13.74
CA LYS A 587 23.41 -10.83 -12.86
C LYS A 587 22.01 -11.00 -12.26
N ARG A 588 21.56 -12.25 -12.20
CA ARG A 588 20.26 -12.64 -11.65
C ARG A 588 20.43 -13.80 -10.68
N HIS A 589 19.51 -13.90 -9.74
CA HIS A 589 19.37 -15.02 -8.82
C HIS A 589 17.97 -15.61 -8.99
N TRP A 590 17.83 -16.92 -8.78
CA TRP A 590 16.54 -17.58 -8.80
C TRP A 590 16.07 -17.71 -7.35
N VAL A 591 14.96 -17.05 -7.03
CA VAL A 591 14.28 -17.22 -5.74
C VAL A 591 13.37 -18.44 -5.86
N ASP A 592 13.56 -19.41 -4.96
CA ASP A 592 12.87 -20.69 -5.03
C ASP A 592 11.37 -20.59 -4.72
N ALA A 593 10.60 -21.52 -5.29
CA ALA A 593 9.19 -21.68 -5.00
C ALA A 593 9.00 -22.27 -3.59
N THR A 594 7.87 -21.94 -2.96
CA THR A 594 7.56 -22.40 -1.60
C THR A 594 6.14 -22.92 -1.47
N TRP A 595 5.99 -23.79 -0.48
CA TRP A 595 4.71 -24.32 -0.02
C TRP A 595 4.59 -24.04 1.47
N PHE A 596 3.48 -23.44 1.88
CA PHE A 596 3.15 -23.23 3.29
C PHE A 596 1.84 -23.94 3.60
N THR A 597 1.77 -24.57 4.77
CA THR A 597 0.56 -25.27 5.19
C THR A 597 0.03 -24.73 6.50
N ASP A 598 -1.21 -24.25 6.45
CA ASP A 598 -1.95 -23.78 7.61
C ASP A 598 -2.98 -24.83 8.02
N ALA A 599 -3.20 -24.97 9.32
CA ALA A 599 -4.21 -25.87 9.87
C ALA A 599 -5.00 -25.22 11.00
N GLN A 600 -6.30 -25.45 11.02
CA GLN A 600 -7.19 -24.94 12.05
C GLN A 600 -8.21 -26.02 12.45
N LEU A 601 -8.34 -26.27 13.75
CA LEU A 601 -9.38 -27.12 14.32
C LEU A 601 -10.31 -26.27 15.18
N SER A 602 -11.61 -26.32 14.89
CA SER A 602 -12.64 -25.64 15.65
C SER A 602 -13.68 -26.61 16.18
N TYR A 603 -14.22 -26.29 17.35
CA TYR A 603 -15.36 -26.97 17.94
C TYR A 603 -16.41 -25.97 18.39
N SER A 604 -17.64 -26.12 17.91
CA SER A 604 -18.77 -25.25 18.25
C SER A 604 -19.66 -25.88 19.31
N LEU A 605 -19.83 -25.17 20.42
CA LEU A 605 -20.74 -25.54 21.51
C LEU A 605 -22.15 -25.10 21.16
N ILE A 606 -22.92 -26.02 20.58
CA ILE A 606 -24.33 -25.81 20.23
C ILE A 606 -25.19 -26.66 21.17
N PHE A 607 -26.02 -25.99 21.97
CA PHE A 607 -26.99 -26.62 22.85
C PHE A 607 -28.40 -26.28 22.38
N THR A 608 -29.15 -27.29 21.94
CA THR A 608 -30.59 -27.17 21.67
C THR A 608 -31.39 -27.50 22.93
N PRO A 609 -32.38 -26.67 23.33
CA PRO A 609 -33.25 -27.02 24.43
C PRO A 609 -34.06 -28.29 24.08
N PRO A 610 -34.22 -29.25 25.01
CA PRO A 610 -35.04 -30.42 24.76
C PRO A 610 -36.50 -30.00 24.59
N VAL A 611 -37.15 -30.50 23.54
CA VAL A 611 -38.59 -30.39 23.34
C VAL A 611 -39.20 -31.72 23.76
N GLU A 612 -40.08 -31.71 24.76
CA GLU A 612 -40.83 -32.91 25.14
C GLU A 612 -41.79 -33.26 23.99
N ALA A 613 -41.70 -34.47 23.45
CA ALA A 613 -42.72 -34.97 22.54
C ALA A 613 -44.01 -35.19 23.34
N ALA A 614 -45.11 -34.54 22.94
CA ALA A 614 -46.40 -34.78 23.57
C ALA A 614 -46.74 -36.29 23.55
N PRO A 615 -47.28 -36.86 24.63
CA PRO A 615 -47.67 -38.26 24.65
C PRO A 615 -48.77 -38.51 23.60
N VAL A 616 -48.53 -39.46 22.70
CA VAL A 616 -49.54 -39.91 21.72
C VAL A 616 -50.73 -40.50 22.48
N PRO A 617 -51.98 -40.00 22.31
CA PRO A 617 -53.14 -40.55 22.99
C PRO A 617 -53.53 -41.90 22.37
N GLY A 618 -53.59 -42.93 23.21
CA GLY A 618 -54.32 -44.16 22.91
C GLY A 618 -53.56 -45.42 23.27
N TYR A 619 -53.76 -45.93 24.49
CA TYR A 619 -53.98 -47.35 24.79
C TYR A 619 -54.27 -47.51 26.29
N SER A 620 -55.55 -47.51 26.67
CA SER A 620 -56.08 -48.35 27.76
C SER A 620 -57.62 -48.33 27.76
N LYS A 621 -58.21 -49.51 27.92
CA LYS A 621 -59.65 -49.81 27.90
C LYS A 621 -60.35 -49.20 29.12
N GLY A 622 -61.49 -48.54 28.90
CA GLY A 622 -62.59 -48.47 29.87
C GLY A 622 -63.08 -47.07 30.25
N GLY A 623 -64.23 -46.67 29.69
CA GLY A 623 -65.27 -45.93 30.42
C GLY A 623 -65.25 -44.39 30.41
N LYS A 624 -66.30 -43.85 29.78
CA LYS A 624 -66.90 -42.48 29.86
C LYS A 624 -66.24 -41.34 29.09
N GLU A 625 -67.03 -40.81 28.15
CA GLU A 625 -66.86 -39.50 27.50
C GLU A 625 -66.79 -38.37 28.53
N MET A 626 -65.78 -37.52 28.39
CA MET A 626 -65.76 -36.16 28.92
C MET A 626 -65.48 -35.23 27.74
N VAL A 627 -66.46 -34.40 27.41
CA VAL A 627 -66.34 -33.27 26.49
C VAL A 627 -65.44 -32.23 27.16
N GLY A 628 -64.28 -31.96 26.56
CA GLY A 628 -63.39 -30.88 26.97
C GLY A 628 -62.48 -30.50 25.81
N LYS A 629 -62.53 -29.22 25.40
CA LYS A 629 -61.53 -28.62 24.52
C LYS A 629 -60.18 -28.62 25.24
N GLU A 630 -59.34 -29.62 24.99
CA GLU A 630 -57.91 -29.50 25.29
C GLU A 630 -57.29 -28.56 24.24
N LYS A 631 -56.94 -27.36 24.69
CA LYS A 631 -55.90 -26.59 24.02
C LYS A 631 -54.61 -27.36 24.19
N GLU A 632 -53.99 -27.82 23.10
CA GLU A 632 -52.56 -28.15 23.09
C GLU A 632 -51.82 -26.94 23.66
N ALA A 633 -51.29 -27.07 24.87
CA ALA A 633 -50.33 -26.12 25.39
C ALA A 633 -49.04 -26.31 24.57
N PRO A 634 -48.42 -25.24 24.03
CA PRO A 634 -47.12 -25.36 23.39
C PRO A 634 -46.13 -25.93 24.41
N PRO A 635 -45.25 -26.87 24.02
CA PRO A 635 -44.27 -27.44 24.94
C PRO A 635 -43.45 -26.29 25.55
N THR A 636 -43.39 -26.25 26.87
CA THR A 636 -42.56 -25.27 27.59
C THR A 636 -41.12 -25.75 27.47
N PRO A 637 -40.22 -25.03 26.76
CA PRO A 637 -38.84 -25.46 26.64
C PRO A 637 -38.21 -25.49 28.03
N TYR A 638 -37.60 -26.62 28.39
CA TYR A 638 -36.86 -26.75 29.65
C TYR A 638 -35.78 -25.65 29.71
N ALA A 639 -35.74 -24.91 30.81
CA ALA A 639 -34.70 -23.89 31.02
C ALA A 639 -33.34 -24.58 31.02
N MET A 640 -32.52 -24.32 29.99
CA MET A 640 -31.18 -24.86 29.92
C MET A 640 -30.37 -24.41 31.16
N PRO A 641 -29.54 -25.28 31.74
CA PRO A 641 -28.62 -24.91 32.81
C PRO A 641 -27.85 -23.63 32.44
N CYS A 642 -27.61 -22.75 33.42
CA CYS A 642 -26.99 -21.44 33.20
C CYS A 642 -25.67 -21.53 32.40
N TRP A 643 -24.83 -22.53 32.68
CA TRP A 643 -23.58 -22.74 31.97
C TRP A 643 -23.78 -23.11 30.49
N LYS A 644 -24.86 -23.83 30.12
CA LYS A 644 -25.20 -24.11 28.72
C LYS A 644 -25.66 -22.84 28.01
N ASN A 645 -26.45 -21.98 28.65
CA ASN A 645 -26.81 -20.67 28.08
C ASN A 645 -25.58 -19.78 27.86
N ILE A 646 -24.65 -19.78 28.83
CA ILE A 646 -23.40 -19.02 28.74
C ILE A 646 -22.51 -19.54 27.61
N LEU A 647 -22.42 -20.86 27.42
CA LEU A 647 -21.53 -21.48 26.43
C LEU A 647 -22.17 -21.75 25.06
N ASN A 648 -23.50 -21.62 24.91
CA ASN A 648 -24.17 -21.87 23.64
C ASN A 648 -23.71 -20.88 22.57
N ASN A 649 -23.57 -21.29 21.31
CA ASN A 649 -23.03 -20.45 20.23
C ASN A 649 -21.61 -19.92 20.51
N THR A 650 -20.83 -20.64 21.31
CA THR A 650 -19.40 -20.40 21.48
C THR A 650 -18.63 -21.36 20.58
N THR A 651 -17.75 -20.83 19.74
CA THR A 651 -16.80 -21.59 18.93
C THR A 651 -15.40 -21.42 19.50
N LEU A 652 -14.75 -22.53 19.83
CA LEU A 652 -13.35 -22.59 20.23
C LEU A 652 -12.53 -23.03 19.03
N THR A 653 -11.39 -22.39 18.80
CA THR A 653 -10.51 -22.66 17.68
C THR A 653 -9.07 -22.75 18.19
N VAL A 654 -8.33 -23.76 17.73
CA VAL A 654 -6.87 -23.82 17.79
C VAL A 654 -6.37 -23.83 16.35
N GLY A 655 -5.47 -22.93 16.01
CA GLY A 655 -4.88 -22.85 14.68
C GLY A 655 -3.37 -22.70 14.73
N VAL A 656 -2.74 -23.10 13.63
CA VAL A 656 -1.32 -22.94 13.37
C VAL A 656 -1.13 -22.53 11.92
N THR A 657 -0.45 -21.42 11.69
CA THR A 657 0.05 -21.05 10.36
C THR A 657 1.45 -21.62 10.21
N ASP A 658 1.82 -22.02 8.99
CA ASP A 658 3.12 -22.63 8.70
C ASP A 658 3.44 -23.80 9.67
N ILE A 659 2.61 -24.85 9.61
CA ILE A 659 2.66 -25.96 10.57
C ILE A 659 4.00 -26.69 10.56
N PHE A 660 4.67 -26.76 9.42
CA PHE A 660 5.95 -27.44 9.27
C PHE A 660 7.13 -26.54 9.65
N GLY A 661 6.96 -25.21 9.67
CA GLY A 661 8.01 -24.25 9.99
C GLY A 661 8.97 -24.07 8.82
N GLU A 662 8.40 -23.89 7.63
CA GLU A 662 9.13 -23.60 6.41
C GLU A 662 9.69 -22.16 6.46
N ASP A 663 10.99 -22.01 6.18
CA ASP A 663 11.57 -20.67 6.07
C ASP A 663 11.21 -20.05 4.70
N PRO A 664 10.99 -18.72 4.65
CA PRO A 664 10.90 -18.00 3.38
C PRO A 664 12.12 -18.25 2.48
N PRO A 665 11.95 -18.21 1.15
CA PRO A 665 13.06 -18.42 0.25
C PRO A 665 14.02 -17.23 0.31
N HIS A 666 15.31 -17.52 0.18
CA HIS A 666 16.33 -16.48 0.23
C HIS A 666 16.21 -15.52 -0.97
N SER A 667 16.21 -14.22 -0.71
CA SER A 667 16.24 -13.16 -1.71
C SER A 667 17.38 -12.20 -1.38
N PHE A 668 18.20 -11.92 -2.38
CA PHE A 668 19.31 -10.99 -2.29
C PHE A 668 18.90 -9.55 -2.63
N GLY A 669 17.73 -9.34 -3.25
CA GLY A 669 17.35 -7.99 -3.65
C GLY A 669 18.28 -7.39 -4.71
N PHE A 670 18.43 -6.07 -4.67
CA PHE A 670 19.07 -5.27 -5.70
C PHE A 670 20.30 -4.51 -5.17
N GLU A 671 21.46 -4.63 -5.82
CA GLU A 671 22.76 -3.95 -5.53
C GLU A 671 23.28 -4.07 -4.08
N PHE A 672 22.57 -3.51 -3.09
CA PHE A 672 22.93 -3.40 -1.67
C PHE A 672 22.41 -4.54 -0.80
N GLY A 673 21.81 -5.56 -1.41
CA GLY A 673 21.18 -6.66 -0.70
C GLY A 673 19.66 -6.45 -0.58
N ASN A 674 19.03 -7.30 0.21
CA ASN A 674 17.66 -7.17 0.69
C ASN A 674 17.78 -7.13 2.22
N ALA A 675 17.33 -6.06 2.85
CA ALA A 675 17.49 -5.88 4.30
C ALA A 675 16.76 -6.96 5.13
N LEU A 676 15.75 -7.61 4.55
CA LEU A 676 15.01 -8.72 5.16
C LEU A 676 15.62 -10.09 4.86
N GLY A 677 16.37 -10.23 3.75
CA GLY A 677 16.93 -11.51 3.28
C GLY A 677 15.92 -12.45 2.62
N TYR A 678 14.67 -12.04 2.46
CA TYR A 678 13.59 -12.77 1.79
C TYR A 678 12.57 -11.82 1.13
N PRO A 679 11.70 -12.28 0.22
CA PRO A 679 10.69 -11.45 -0.43
C PRO A 679 9.58 -10.98 0.53
N GLY A 680 9.78 -9.88 1.25
CA GLY A 680 8.83 -9.37 2.26
C GLY A 680 7.43 -8.99 1.76
N SER A 681 7.21 -8.94 0.45
CA SER A 681 5.86 -8.75 -0.14
C SER A 681 5.02 -10.04 -0.20
N PHE A 682 5.66 -11.21 -0.08
CA PHE A 682 5.00 -12.52 -0.12
C PHE A 682 5.02 -13.25 1.21
N TYR A 683 5.97 -12.93 2.07
CA TYR A 683 6.21 -13.66 3.31
C TYR A 683 6.30 -12.70 4.50
N ASP A 684 5.91 -13.22 5.65
CA ASP A 684 5.99 -12.54 6.94
C ASP A 684 7.13 -13.12 7.77
N ASN A 685 7.66 -12.35 8.72
CA ASN A 685 8.73 -12.76 9.63
C ASN A 685 8.25 -13.65 10.80
N LEU A 686 6.93 -13.82 10.98
CA LEU A 686 6.36 -14.58 12.09
C LEU A 686 6.72 -16.08 12.04
N GLY A 687 6.92 -16.63 10.83
CA GLY A 687 7.09 -18.07 10.61
C GLY A 687 5.92 -18.89 11.19
N ARG A 688 6.24 -20.04 11.78
CA ARG A 688 5.24 -20.88 12.47
C ARG A 688 4.61 -20.14 13.66
N PHE A 689 3.32 -19.87 13.54
CA PHE A 689 2.54 -19.13 14.54
C PHE A 689 1.30 -19.92 14.98
N TRP A 690 1.20 -20.21 16.28
CA TRP A 690 0.04 -20.88 16.87
C TRP A 690 -0.86 -19.89 17.59
N TYR A 691 -2.17 -20.10 17.50
CA TYR A 691 -3.15 -19.24 18.15
C TYR A 691 -4.34 -20.03 18.69
N VAL A 692 -4.99 -19.45 19.69
CA VAL A 692 -6.27 -19.93 20.24
C VAL A 692 -7.27 -18.80 20.15
N ARG A 693 -8.47 -19.09 19.64
CA ARG A 693 -9.54 -18.12 19.45
C ARG A 693 -10.84 -18.63 20.05
N MET A 694 -11.59 -17.73 20.70
CA MET A 694 -12.96 -17.97 21.15
C MET A 694 -13.88 -16.93 20.50
N ILE A 695 -14.93 -17.39 19.82
CA ILE A 695 -15.98 -16.53 19.26
C ILE A 695 -17.29 -16.86 19.97
N LYS A 696 -17.97 -15.84 20.49
CA LYS A 696 -19.32 -15.94 21.06
C LYS A 696 -20.30 -15.13 20.20
N LYS A 697 -21.35 -15.77 19.70
CA LYS A 697 -22.46 -15.08 19.04
C LYS A 697 -23.61 -14.89 20.03
N PHE A 698 -24.13 -13.66 20.11
CA PHE A 698 -25.24 -13.26 20.99
C PHE A 698 -26.56 -13.23 20.23
#